data_AF-A0A182FQB8-F1
#
_entry.id   AF-A0A182FQB8-F1
#
_cell.length_a   1.000
_cell.length_b   1.000
_cell.length_c   1.000
_cell.angle_alpha   90.00
_cell.angle_beta   90.00
_cell.angle_gamma   90.00
#
_symmetry.space_group_name_H-M   'P 1'
#
loop_
_entity.id
_entity.type
_entity.pdbx_description
1 polymer ?
#
loop_
_entity_poly.entity_id
_entity_poly.type
_entity_poly.pdbx_seq_one_letter_code
_entity_poly.pdbx_strand_id
1 'polypeptide(L)'
;MTHGVLRLCCQRGDALLQVTKPVHPLRLFSGSVKLLQKDGKPATAAKGVPYSNLVIGVPKERWVNEKRVSVTPVVAGTLIKKGFKVQVESGAGVNAKFRDADYEAAGASIVDSRAAFQTDIVLKVRQPTDNEIPNLRDASTLISFLYPTQNKELIEKLAPKKINAFAMDAIPRISRAQVFDALSSMANISGYRAVIEAANHFPRFFTGQITAAGKVPPAKILVIGGGVAGLAAIGQARGMGAIVRAFDTRPVVKEQVESMGAEFLTINIQEDGSTAGGYSKEMSKEFIEAEMALFAKQCKEVDVIITTALIPGKRAPTLITEEMVKSMKPGSVIVDLAAEAGGNVQTTVPGEIKVVHDVVHVGLTDFPSRLPTQSSTLYANNISKFLLSMGEQNHFHINLEDEVVRGSIVLQNGNLMWPPPVIPVSAKAPAAVPATAGAAIKAEPLPPNPFNETLKTSLVYSSGLGTLLGLGAIAPNPAFTTMMTTFAMSGIVGYHTVWGVTPALHSPLMSVTNAISGITAVGGLLLMGGGVMPSNTIETLAASAALISFVNIFGGFLVTQRMLDMFKRPTDPPEHNYLFGIPAAVFLGGYGLGAMQSLPEIHQMAYLASSLCCIGALVGLSSQKTSRLGNALGMMGVTGGIAATLGHMAPSTDVLIQMGGVAGLGGLLGSIIAKRIQITDLPQLVAAFHSLVGAAAVLTCVATYMHDFPSLATDPAANVLKTALFLGTYIGGVTFSGSLVAYGKLQGVLNSAPLLLPGRHWINGGLLAGNLAAMGAFYLEPSMAGGLGLLGATAAMSTAMGVTLTAAIGGADMPVVITVLNSYSGWALCAEGFMLNNNLMTIVGALIGSSGAILSYIMCKAMNRSLPNVILGGYGTTSTAGGKPAEIVGTHTEVNVDGVVDMIRNSKNIIITPGYGLCVAKAQYPIAEMVNILKARGKKVRFGIHPVAGRMPGQLNVLLAEAGVPYDDVLEMEEINDDFSETDLVLVIGANDTVNSAAEDDPNSIIAGMPVLKVWKADQVVVMKRSLGVGYAAVDNPIFYKPNTSMLLGDAKKTCDALLSKIKEEN
;
A
#
# COMPACT_ATOMS: atom_id res chain seq x y z
N MET A 1 49.40 4.35 -5.21
CA MET A 1 50.60 4.19 -4.36
C MET A 1 50.53 5.30 -3.32
N THR A 2 50.55 5.13 -1.99
CA THR A 2 50.99 4.05 -1.09
C THR A 2 50.44 4.38 0.32
N HIS A 3 50.19 3.34 1.14
CA HIS A 3 49.75 3.36 2.55
C HIS A 3 50.91 3.59 3.56
N GLY A 4 50.57 3.90 4.83
CA GLY A 4 51.40 3.77 6.05
C GLY A 4 51.21 4.96 7.02
N VAL A 5 50.51 4.95 8.17
CA VAL A 5 50.39 4.09 9.39
C VAL A 5 51.50 4.28 10.45
N LEU A 6 51.05 4.48 11.71
CA LEU A 6 51.64 4.26 13.06
C LEU A 6 52.46 5.43 13.71
N ARG A 7 52.11 6.00 14.89
CA ARG A 7 51.96 5.54 16.31
C ARG A 7 53.28 5.61 17.12
N LEU A 8 53.19 6.10 18.37
CA LEU A 8 53.99 5.83 19.60
C LEU A 8 54.20 7.15 20.39
N CYS A 9 54.25 7.28 21.71
CA CYS A 9 53.80 6.55 22.93
C CYS A 9 54.44 7.30 24.13
N CYS A 10 53.76 7.34 25.30
CA CYS A 10 54.24 7.35 26.71
C CYS A 10 55.50 8.18 27.14
N GLN A 11 55.60 8.83 28.32
CA GLN A 11 55.40 8.30 29.69
C GLN A 11 55.74 9.38 30.78
N ARG A 12 55.22 9.20 32.01
CA ARG A 12 55.65 9.71 33.36
C ARG A 12 55.42 11.20 33.70
N GLY A 13 55.02 11.62 34.91
CA GLY A 13 54.73 10.99 36.20
C GLY A 13 54.85 12.01 37.36
N ASP A 14 54.00 11.88 38.39
CA ASP A 14 54.11 12.33 39.81
C ASP A 14 54.13 13.84 40.17
N ALA A 15 53.59 14.36 41.28
CA ALA A 15 52.73 13.87 42.37
C ALA A 15 52.33 15.06 43.28
N LEU A 16 51.21 14.99 44.00
CA LEU A 16 51.12 15.46 45.40
C LEU A 16 50.00 14.74 46.15
N LEU A 17 50.44 13.95 47.13
CA LEU A 17 49.69 13.16 48.11
C LEU A 17 49.25 14.04 49.29
N GLN A 18 48.10 13.71 49.89
CA GLN A 18 48.08 13.54 51.35
C GLN A 18 47.18 12.37 51.79
N VAL A 19 47.84 11.53 52.58
CA VAL A 19 47.56 10.19 53.10
C VAL A 19 46.49 10.20 54.20
N THR A 20 45.65 9.16 54.27
CA THR A 20 45.58 8.23 55.42
C THR A 20 44.78 6.96 55.07
N LYS A 21 45.39 5.81 55.38
CA LYS A 21 44.96 4.40 55.23
C LYS A 21 44.67 3.84 56.65
N PRO A 22 44.37 2.53 56.86
CA PRO A 22 43.69 1.49 56.07
C PRO A 22 42.54 0.81 56.90
N VAL A 23 41.78 -0.19 56.44
CA VAL A 23 42.00 -1.65 56.69
C VAL A 23 40.73 -2.43 56.22
N HIS A 24 40.91 -3.60 55.61
CA HIS A 24 39.95 -4.73 55.50
C HIS A 24 40.44 -5.85 56.45
N PRO A 25 39.65 -6.84 56.98
CA PRO A 25 38.53 -7.55 56.32
C PRO A 25 37.38 -8.15 57.22
N LEU A 26 36.40 -8.78 56.56
CA LEU A 26 35.57 -9.96 56.94
C LEU A 26 34.36 -9.93 57.93
N ARG A 27 33.23 -10.43 57.37
CA ARG A 27 32.10 -11.26 57.89
C ARG A 27 30.82 -10.62 58.46
N LEU A 28 29.72 -10.86 57.71
CA LEU A 28 28.40 -11.44 58.11
C LEU A 28 27.65 -10.73 59.26
N PHE A 29 26.40 -10.24 59.15
CA PHE A 29 25.18 -10.88 58.67
C PHE A 29 24.04 -9.84 58.56
N SER A 30 23.13 -10.10 57.61
CA SER A 30 21.68 -9.82 57.64
C SER A 30 21.16 -8.37 57.64
N GLY A 31 20.24 -8.12 56.71
CA GLY A 31 19.15 -7.17 56.92
C GLY A 31 18.92 -6.21 55.77
N SER A 32 17.86 -6.47 55.00
CA SER A 32 17.11 -5.49 54.21
C SER A 32 17.54 -5.25 52.76
N VAL A 33 17.17 -6.19 51.88
CA VAL A 33 16.72 -5.87 50.52
C VAL A 33 15.23 -6.21 50.44
N LYS A 34 14.40 -5.17 50.56
CA LYS A 34 12.99 -5.17 50.13
C LYS A 34 12.69 -3.77 49.63
N LEU A 35 12.71 -3.59 48.30
CA LEU A 35 11.90 -2.66 47.51
C LEU A 35 12.53 -2.54 46.12
N LEU A 36 12.06 -3.41 45.20
CA LEU A 36 11.94 -3.23 43.74
C LEU A 36 11.77 -4.62 43.10
N GLN A 37 10.62 -5.26 43.36
CA GLN A 37 10.15 -6.41 42.58
C GLN A 37 8.62 -6.51 42.69
N LYS A 38 7.95 -5.89 41.72
CA LYS A 38 6.52 -5.99 41.32
C LYS A 38 6.46 -5.14 40.03
N ASP A 39 6.15 -5.65 38.84
CA ASP A 39 5.04 -6.54 38.50
C ASP A 39 5.40 -7.55 37.38
N GLY A 40 6.04 -8.66 37.76
CA GLY A 40 5.90 -9.90 37.00
C GLY A 40 4.74 -10.68 37.62
N LYS A 41 3.59 -10.77 36.95
CA LYS A 41 2.56 -11.75 37.35
C LYS A 41 3.22 -13.14 37.34
N PRO A 42 3.17 -13.91 38.44
CA PRO A 42 3.68 -15.28 38.42
C PRO A 42 2.89 -16.07 37.38
N ALA A 43 3.59 -16.86 36.54
CA ALA A 43 2.96 -17.77 35.60
C ALA A 43 2.04 -18.71 36.40
N THR A 44 0.73 -18.52 36.24
CA THR A 44 -0.28 -19.44 36.75
C THR A 44 0.01 -20.81 36.15
N ALA A 45 0.17 -21.83 37.00
CA ALA A 45 0.32 -23.21 36.56
C ALA A 45 -0.84 -23.55 35.59
N ALA A 46 -0.50 -24.07 34.40
CA ALA A 46 -1.48 -24.41 33.38
C ALA A 46 -2.53 -25.37 33.98
N LYS A 47 -3.81 -25.00 33.91
CA LYS A 47 -4.91 -25.85 34.38
C LYS A 47 -5.15 -26.97 33.37
N GLY A 48 -5.31 -28.21 33.84
CA GLY A 48 -5.69 -29.35 33.01
C GLY A 48 -4.71 -30.52 33.00
N VAL A 49 -4.97 -31.51 32.15
CA VAL A 49 -4.12 -32.70 31.96
C VAL A 49 -3.20 -32.48 30.75
N PRO A 50 -1.88 -32.69 30.85
CA PRO A 50 -0.97 -32.57 29.70
C PRO A 50 -1.40 -33.46 28.54
N TYR A 51 -1.33 -32.98 27.29
CA TYR A 51 -1.69 -33.77 26.11
C TYR A 51 -0.89 -35.08 25.99
N SER A 52 0.36 -35.11 26.47
CA SER A 52 1.23 -36.30 26.53
C SER A 52 0.65 -37.47 27.32
N ASN A 53 -0.27 -37.18 28.23
CA ASN A 53 -0.90 -38.16 29.10
C ASN A 53 -2.27 -38.63 28.58
N LEU A 54 -2.71 -38.12 27.43
CA LEU A 54 -4.02 -38.43 26.85
C LEU A 54 -3.88 -39.23 25.56
N VAL A 55 -4.71 -40.26 25.45
CA VAL A 55 -4.85 -41.09 24.26
C VAL A 55 -6.17 -40.75 23.55
N ILE A 56 -6.06 -40.48 22.25
CA ILE A 56 -7.18 -40.25 21.34
C ILE A 56 -7.47 -41.53 20.56
N GLY A 57 -8.71 -42.01 20.62
CA GLY A 57 -9.23 -43.11 19.82
C GLY A 57 -10.02 -42.65 18.61
N VAL A 58 -9.75 -43.26 17.46
CA VAL A 58 -10.42 -43.03 16.17
C VAL A 58 -11.03 -44.37 15.72
N PRO A 59 -12.24 -44.73 16.19
CA PRO A 59 -12.90 -45.96 15.80
C PRO A 59 -13.46 -45.89 14.37
N LYS A 60 -13.66 -47.05 13.77
CA LYS A 60 -14.29 -47.19 12.45
C LYS A 60 -15.80 -46.95 12.55
N GLU A 61 -16.35 -46.15 11.64
CA GLU A 61 -17.79 -45.93 11.60
C GLU A 61 -18.58 -47.18 11.18
N ARG A 62 -19.68 -47.45 11.89
CA ARG A 62 -20.52 -48.66 11.72
C ARG A 62 -21.92 -48.36 11.18
N TRP A 63 -22.27 -47.09 11.02
CA TRP A 63 -23.52 -46.67 10.39
C TRP A 63 -23.58 -47.14 8.94
N VAL A 64 -24.78 -47.58 8.51
CA VAL A 64 -25.01 -47.98 7.13
C VAL A 64 -24.67 -46.81 6.20
N ASN A 65 -23.90 -47.08 5.14
CA ASN A 65 -23.42 -46.10 4.16
C ASN A 65 -22.55 -44.97 4.71
N GLU A 66 -22.04 -45.03 5.94
CA GLU A 66 -21.05 -44.07 6.44
C GLU A 66 -19.64 -44.44 5.94
N LYS A 67 -19.04 -43.53 5.16
CA LYS A 67 -17.73 -43.72 4.53
C LYS A 67 -16.69 -42.75 5.08
N ARG A 68 -17.09 -41.77 5.88
CA ARG A 68 -16.19 -40.77 6.46
C ARG A 68 -15.46 -41.35 7.67
N VAL A 69 -14.39 -40.66 8.07
CA VAL A 69 -13.62 -40.94 9.29
C VAL A 69 -13.42 -39.63 10.07
N SER A 70 -13.37 -39.70 11.40
CA SER A 70 -13.33 -38.52 12.27
C SER A 70 -11.97 -37.80 12.25
N VAL A 71 -10.89 -38.50 11.93
CA VAL A 71 -9.52 -37.98 11.88
C VAL A 71 -8.82 -38.51 10.63
N THR A 72 -8.18 -37.62 9.85
CA THR A 72 -7.33 -37.98 8.71
C THR A 72 -5.86 -38.12 9.13
N PRO A 73 -4.99 -38.75 8.31
CA PRO A 73 -3.56 -38.87 8.64
C PRO A 73 -2.87 -37.52 8.94
N VAL A 74 -3.22 -36.46 8.19
CA VAL A 74 -2.67 -35.10 8.39
C VAL A 74 -3.03 -34.55 9.77
N VAL A 75 -4.30 -34.72 10.18
CA VAL A 75 -4.78 -34.26 11.49
C VAL A 75 -4.22 -35.14 12.61
N ALA A 76 -4.09 -36.44 12.40
CA ALA A 76 -3.43 -37.35 13.35
C ALA A 76 -1.99 -36.88 13.63
N GLY A 77 -1.20 -36.62 12.58
CA GLY A 77 0.15 -36.08 12.73
C GLY A 77 0.20 -34.71 13.42
N THR A 78 -0.81 -33.87 13.22
CA THR A 78 -0.94 -32.57 13.92
C THR A 78 -1.21 -32.75 15.41
N LEU A 79 -2.12 -33.65 15.79
CA LEU A 79 -2.43 -33.96 17.19
C LEU A 79 -1.23 -34.60 17.90
N ILE A 80 -0.49 -35.47 17.22
CA ILE A 80 0.75 -36.08 17.73
C ILE A 80 1.82 -35.02 17.95
N LYS A 81 2.04 -34.11 17.00
CA LYS A 81 2.97 -32.97 17.16
C LYS A 81 2.60 -32.06 18.34
N LYS A 82 1.32 -31.97 18.69
CA LYS A 82 0.84 -31.23 19.87
C LYS A 82 1.03 -32.00 21.18
N GLY A 83 1.25 -33.31 21.12
CA GLY A 83 1.61 -34.16 22.25
C GLY A 83 0.66 -35.32 22.53
N PHE A 84 -0.47 -35.44 21.83
CA PHE A 84 -1.40 -36.55 22.04
C PHE A 84 -0.84 -37.88 21.50
N LYS A 85 -1.30 -39.00 22.07
CA LYS A 85 -1.15 -40.32 21.44
C LYS A 85 -2.41 -40.61 20.64
N VAL A 86 -2.30 -41.01 19.37
CA VAL A 86 -3.46 -41.28 18.52
C VAL A 86 -3.50 -42.77 18.16
N GLN A 87 -4.62 -43.43 18.48
CA GLN A 87 -4.90 -44.82 18.17
C GLN A 87 -6.06 -44.89 17.16
N VAL A 88 -5.84 -45.56 16.04
CA VAL A 88 -6.81 -45.66 14.94
C VAL A 88 -7.21 -47.12 14.77
N GLU A 89 -8.51 -47.40 14.75
CA GLU A 89 -9.00 -48.75 14.48
C GLU A 89 -8.59 -49.18 13.06
N SER A 90 -8.10 -50.41 12.92
CA SER A 90 -7.72 -50.94 11.60
C SER A 90 -8.87 -50.84 10.60
N GLY A 91 -8.57 -50.27 9.43
CA GLY A 91 -9.51 -50.06 8.35
C GLY A 91 -10.52 -48.94 8.58
N ALA A 92 -10.33 -48.05 9.58
CA ALA A 92 -11.23 -46.91 9.83
C ALA A 92 -11.27 -45.92 8.65
N GLY A 93 -10.13 -45.61 8.05
CA GLY A 93 -10.02 -44.64 6.96
C GLY A 93 -10.27 -45.18 5.55
N VAL A 94 -10.40 -46.51 5.38
CA VAL A 94 -10.40 -47.17 4.05
C VAL A 94 -11.51 -46.66 3.14
N ASN A 95 -12.71 -46.45 3.67
CA ASN A 95 -13.84 -45.94 2.90
C ASN A 95 -13.68 -44.46 2.51
N ALA A 96 -12.89 -43.70 3.27
CA ALA A 96 -12.48 -42.32 2.98
C ALA A 96 -11.19 -42.22 2.15
N LYS A 97 -10.64 -43.36 1.69
CA LYS A 97 -9.41 -43.48 0.91
C LYS A 97 -8.12 -43.11 1.69
N PHE A 98 -8.11 -43.35 3.00
CA PHE A 98 -6.90 -43.31 3.83
C PHE A 98 -6.52 -44.73 4.26
N ARG A 99 -5.29 -45.16 3.98
CA ARG A 99 -4.80 -46.49 4.36
C ARG A 99 -4.28 -46.47 5.78
N ASP A 100 -4.30 -47.62 6.44
CA ASP A 100 -3.71 -47.79 7.77
C ASP A 100 -2.23 -47.35 7.79
N ALA A 101 -1.46 -47.71 6.75
CA ALA A 101 -0.08 -47.27 6.57
C ALA A 101 0.11 -45.73 6.52
N ASP A 102 -0.89 -44.98 6.02
CA ASP A 102 -0.82 -43.51 5.99
C ASP A 102 -0.93 -42.94 7.42
N TYR A 103 -1.71 -43.58 8.29
CA TYR A 103 -1.81 -43.21 9.71
C TYR A 103 -0.54 -43.60 10.49
N GLU A 104 0.04 -44.78 10.21
CA GLU A 104 1.31 -45.20 10.80
C GLU A 104 2.44 -44.23 10.43
N ALA A 105 2.53 -43.82 9.16
CA ALA A 105 3.50 -42.82 8.70
C ALA A 105 3.32 -41.46 9.36
N ALA A 106 2.08 -41.09 9.74
CA ALA A 106 1.79 -39.89 10.52
C ALA A 106 2.11 -40.04 12.02
N GLY A 107 2.51 -41.23 12.47
CA GLY A 107 2.89 -41.56 13.85
C GLY A 107 1.77 -42.12 14.73
N ALA A 108 0.59 -42.42 14.17
CA ALA A 108 -0.50 -43.03 14.90
C ALA A 108 -0.33 -44.55 15.03
N SER A 109 -0.90 -45.16 16.05
CA SER A 109 -0.88 -46.61 16.24
C SER A 109 -2.17 -47.24 15.69
N ILE A 110 -2.03 -48.28 14.86
CA ILE A 110 -3.17 -49.07 14.38
C ILE A 110 -3.54 -50.11 15.44
N VAL A 111 -4.81 -50.16 15.83
CA VAL A 111 -5.31 -51.00 16.92
C VAL A 111 -6.60 -51.73 16.53
N ASP A 112 -7.03 -52.69 17.35
CA ASP A 112 -8.34 -53.31 17.21
C ASP A 112 -9.49 -52.39 17.67
N SER A 113 -10.73 -52.79 17.40
CA SER A 113 -11.90 -51.98 17.74
C SER A 113 -11.99 -51.69 19.23
N ARG A 114 -11.73 -52.68 20.10
CA ARG A 114 -11.86 -52.51 21.55
C ARG A 114 -10.86 -51.48 22.07
N ALA A 115 -9.61 -51.54 21.61
CA ALA A 115 -8.57 -50.60 21.98
C ALA A 115 -8.90 -49.17 21.54
N ALA A 116 -9.46 -48.97 20.34
CA ALA A 116 -9.86 -47.64 19.87
C ALA A 116 -10.94 -46.98 20.75
N PHE A 117 -11.88 -47.76 21.30
CA PHE A 117 -12.91 -47.26 22.23
C PHE A 117 -12.43 -47.13 23.69
N GLN A 118 -11.34 -47.81 24.08
CA GLN A 118 -10.77 -47.80 25.44
C GLN A 118 -9.71 -46.70 25.65
N THR A 119 -9.99 -45.50 25.13
CA THR A 119 -9.08 -44.33 25.15
C THR A 119 -9.63 -43.21 26.05
N ASP A 120 -8.81 -42.18 26.34
CA ASP A 120 -9.27 -41.05 27.17
C ASP A 120 -10.23 -40.13 26.40
N ILE A 121 -10.02 -39.99 25.09
CA ILE A 121 -10.85 -39.19 24.19
C ILE A 121 -11.20 -40.01 22.95
N VAL A 122 -12.49 -40.22 22.68
CA VAL A 122 -12.98 -40.89 21.48
C VAL A 122 -13.54 -39.86 20.52
N LEU A 123 -12.99 -39.80 19.31
CA LEU A 123 -13.45 -38.92 18.24
C LEU A 123 -14.22 -39.74 17.21
N LYS A 124 -15.52 -39.47 17.06
CA LYS A 124 -16.38 -40.10 16.05
C LYS A 124 -17.00 -39.06 15.12
N VAL A 125 -17.48 -39.51 13.97
CA VAL A 125 -18.30 -38.69 13.07
C VAL A 125 -19.74 -38.73 13.59
N ARG A 126 -20.37 -39.90 13.58
CA ARG A 126 -21.76 -40.07 14.03
C ARG A 126 -21.83 -40.54 15.48
N GLN A 127 -23.04 -40.51 16.03
CA GLN A 127 -23.32 -40.99 17.37
C GLN A 127 -22.96 -42.48 17.51
N PRO A 128 -22.49 -42.92 18.69
CA PRO A 128 -22.27 -44.35 18.93
C PRO A 128 -23.59 -45.12 18.89
N THR A 129 -23.56 -46.28 18.25
CA THR A 129 -24.66 -47.26 18.24
C THR A 129 -24.76 -47.98 19.57
N ASP A 130 -25.89 -48.62 19.84
CA ASP A 130 -26.12 -49.37 21.09
C ASP A 130 -25.05 -50.44 21.37
N ASN A 131 -24.45 -51.02 20.32
CA ASN A 131 -23.37 -52.01 20.45
C ASN A 131 -22.00 -51.39 20.72
N GLU A 132 -21.81 -50.10 20.43
CA GLU A 132 -20.54 -49.38 20.67
C GLU A 132 -20.48 -48.78 22.08
N ILE A 133 -21.63 -48.38 22.66
CA ILE A 133 -21.70 -47.74 23.98
C ILE A 133 -20.97 -48.56 25.08
N PRO A 134 -21.17 -49.89 25.21
CA PRO A 134 -20.48 -50.69 26.23
C PRO A 134 -18.95 -50.65 26.14
N ASN A 135 -18.41 -50.44 24.94
CA ASN A 135 -16.97 -50.46 24.67
C ASN A 135 -16.26 -49.17 25.08
N LEU A 136 -16.99 -48.07 25.30
CA LEU A 136 -16.43 -46.82 25.78
C LEU A 136 -15.85 -46.99 27.20
N ARG A 137 -14.63 -46.48 27.41
CA ARG A 137 -14.02 -46.40 28.73
C ARG A 137 -14.83 -45.48 29.65
N ASP A 138 -15.05 -45.90 30.88
CA ASP A 138 -15.74 -45.08 31.87
C ASP A 138 -14.94 -43.79 32.16
N ALA A 139 -15.64 -42.67 32.36
CA ALA A 139 -15.05 -41.34 32.52
C ALA A 139 -14.18 -40.84 31.35
N SER A 140 -14.36 -41.39 30.14
CA SER A 140 -13.74 -40.86 28.92
C SER A 140 -14.51 -39.66 28.34
N THR A 141 -13.92 -38.99 27.35
CA THR A 141 -14.54 -37.90 26.60
C THR A 141 -14.96 -38.37 25.21
N LEU A 142 -16.21 -38.17 24.82
CA LEU A 142 -16.73 -38.46 23.48
C LEU A 142 -17.00 -37.15 22.74
N ILE A 143 -16.47 -36.99 21.53
CA ILE A 143 -16.80 -35.88 20.63
C ILE A 143 -17.33 -36.44 19.31
N SER A 144 -18.59 -36.14 18.99
CA SER A 144 -19.26 -36.62 17.78
C SER A 144 -20.52 -35.80 17.49
N PHE A 145 -21.21 -36.06 16.38
CA PHE A 145 -22.61 -35.66 16.26
C PHE A 145 -23.48 -36.49 17.21
N LEU A 146 -24.30 -35.83 18.03
CA LEU A 146 -25.15 -36.49 19.04
C LEU A 146 -26.63 -36.16 18.87
N TYR A 147 -26.99 -34.97 18.39
CA TYR A 147 -28.37 -34.51 18.24
C TYR A 147 -29.20 -34.75 19.54
N PRO A 148 -28.81 -34.14 20.67
CA PRO A 148 -29.33 -34.47 21.99
C PRO A 148 -30.84 -34.23 22.16
N THR A 149 -31.42 -33.31 21.38
CA THR A 149 -32.86 -33.06 21.39
C THR A 149 -33.65 -34.21 20.78
N GLN A 150 -33.11 -34.85 19.74
CA GLN A 150 -33.72 -35.97 19.03
C GLN A 150 -33.42 -37.32 19.68
N ASN A 151 -32.21 -37.49 20.21
CA ASN A 151 -31.69 -38.78 20.69
C ASN A 151 -31.60 -38.84 22.23
N LYS A 152 -32.69 -38.57 22.96
CA LYS A 152 -32.69 -38.56 24.43
C LYS A 152 -32.26 -39.90 25.04
N GLU A 153 -32.76 -41.01 24.50
CA GLU A 153 -32.44 -42.37 24.95
C GLU A 153 -30.93 -42.68 24.84
N LEU A 154 -30.25 -42.17 23.81
CA LEU A 154 -28.80 -42.33 23.65
C LEU A 154 -28.06 -41.61 24.79
N ILE A 155 -28.47 -40.39 25.11
CA ILE A 155 -27.82 -39.59 26.16
C ILE A 155 -28.03 -40.26 27.53
N GLU A 156 -29.21 -40.80 27.78
CA GLU A 156 -29.51 -41.57 29.01
C GLU A 156 -28.65 -42.84 29.11
N LYS A 157 -28.36 -43.53 27.99
CA LYS A 157 -27.46 -44.71 27.97
C LYS A 157 -25.99 -44.34 28.18
N LEU A 158 -25.56 -43.14 27.79
CA LEU A 158 -24.17 -42.66 27.98
C LEU A 158 -23.90 -42.18 29.41
N ALA A 159 -24.92 -41.69 30.12
CA ALA A 159 -24.79 -41.12 31.46
C ALA A 159 -24.21 -42.08 32.52
N PRO A 160 -24.63 -43.36 32.64
CA PRO A 160 -24.10 -44.32 33.62
C PRO A 160 -22.58 -44.56 33.51
N LYS A 161 -22.00 -44.39 32.32
CA LYS A 161 -20.55 -44.52 32.08
C LYS A 161 -19.74 -43.29 32.51
N LYS A 162 -20.39 -42.27 33.09
CA LYS A 162 -19.77 -41.01 33.54
C LYS A 162 -19.01 -40.28 32.42
N ILE A 163 -19.47 -40.39 31.18
CA ILE A 163 -18.80 -39.80 30.00
C ILE A 163 -18.93 -38.28 30.01
N ASN A 164 -17.90 -37.60 29.51
CA ASN A 164 -17.98 -36.21 29.04
C ASN A 164 -18.36 -36.22 27.56
N ALA A 165 -19.57 -35.81 27.19
CA ALA A 165 -20.05 -35.91 25.82
C ALA A 165 -20.21 -34.52 25.19
N PHE A 166 -19.50 -34.25 24.09
CA PHE A 166 -19.61 -33.03 23.31
C PHE A 166 -20.29 -33.30 21.96
N ALA A 167 -21.31 -32.51 21.67
CA ALA A 167 -22.07 -32.57 20.42
C ALA A 167 -21.52 -31.57 19.41
N MET A 168 -20.96 -32.06 18.30
CA MET A 168 -20.48 -31.21 17.20
C MET A 168 -21.63 -30.46 16.51
N ASP A 169 -22.87 -30.97 16.59
CA ASP A 169 -24.09 -30.29 16.12
C ASP A 169 -24.55 -29.16 17.05
N ALA A 170 -24.07 -29.11 18.29
CA ALA A 170 -24.43 -28.10 19.28
C ALA A 170 -23.41 -26.96 19.41
N ILE A 171 -22.39 -26.92 18.54
CA ILE A 171 -21.42 -25.82 18.52
C ILE A 171 -22.17 -24.50 18.18
N PRO A 172 -22.07 -23.47 19.03
CA PRO A 172 -22.78 -22.21 18.81
C PRO A 172 -22.24 -21.49 17.57
N ARG A 173 -23.13 -20.89 16.77
CA ARG A 173 -22.78 -20.15 15.55
C ARG A 173 -22.34 -18.71 15.88
N ILE A 174 -21.20 -18.59 16.55
CA ILE A 174 -20.53 -17.31 16.84
C ILE A 174 -19.25 -17.17 16.02
N SER A 175 -18.77 -15.95 15.77
CA SER A 175 -17.63 -15.68 14.86
C SER A 175 -16.38 -16.51 15.19
N ARG A 176 -16.02 -16.62 16.48
CA ARG A 176 -14.87 -17.42 16.92
C ARG A 176 -15.03 -18.93 16.66
N ALA A 177 -16.26 -19.43 16.59
CA ALA A 177 -16.57 -20.85 16.51
C ALA A 177 -16.78 -21.34 15.06
N GLN A 178 -16.77 -20.45 14.07
CA GLN A 178 -16.96 -20.81 12.66
C GLN A 178 -15.94 -21.86 12.17
N VAL A 179 -14.70 -21.80 12.68
CA VAL A 179 -13.63 -22.77 12.35
C VAL A 179 -13.85 -24.17 12.94
N PHE A 180 -14.84 -24.33 13.82
CA PHE A 180 -15.25 -25.59 14.44
C PHE A 180 -16.59 -26.10 13.89
N ASP A 181 -17.28 -25.32 13.06
CA ASP A 181 -18.65 -25.61 12.61
C ASP A 181 -18.67 -26.76 11.60
N ALA A 182 -18.91 -27.96 12.14
CA ALA A 182 -19.04 -29.17 11.35
C ALA A 182 -20.31 -29.19 10.49
N LEU A 183 -21.41 -28.57 10.92
CA LEU A 183 -22.65 -28.53 10.14
C LEU A 183 -22.47 -27.69 8.88
N SER A 184 -21.82 -26.52 8.99
CA SER A 184 -21.51 -25.67 7.84
C SER A 184 -20.57 -26.38 6.86
N SER A 185 -19.57 -27.11 7.35
CA SER A 185 -18.68 -27.90 6.50
C SER A 185 -19.43 -29.00 5.74
N MET A 186 -20.30 -29.75 6.43
CA MET A 186 -21.09 -30.81 5.78
C MET A 186 -22.12 -30.22 4.82
N ALA A 187 -22.75 -29.10 5.15
CA ALA A 187 -23.68 -28.40 4.27
C ALA A 187 -23.02 -27.92 2.98
N ASN A 188 -21.82 -27.34 3.06
CA ASN A 188 -21.05 -26.91 1.90
C ASN A 188 -20.77 -28.10 0.95
N ILE A 189 -20.30 -29.22 1.51
CA ILE A 189 -20.07 -30.45 0.73
C ILE A 189 -21.37 -31.00 0.14
N SER A 190 -22.47 -31.01 0.89
CA SER A 190 -23.78 -31.45 0.40
C SER A 190 -24.26 -30.60 -0.78
N GLY A 191 -24.09 -29.27 -0.71
CA GLY A 191 -24.42 -28.36 -1.81
C GLY A 191 -23.61 -28.63 -3.07
N TYR A 192 -22.29 -28.78 -2.94
CA TYR A 192 -21.42 -29.19 -4.04
C TYR A 192 -21.85 -30.55 -4.61
N ARG A 193 -22.02 -31.57 -3.75
CA ARG A 193 -22.35 -32.93 -4.18
C ARG A 193 -23.73 -33.00 -4.82
N ALA A 194 -24.71 -32.22 -4.38
CA ALA A 194 -26.03 -32.13 -4.98
C ALA A 194 -25.95 -31.75 -6.47
N VAL A 195 -25.11 -30.79 -6.82
CA VAL A 195 -24.92 -30.38 -8.22
C VAL A 195 -24.26 -31.50 -9.05
N ILE A 196 -23.33 -32.24 -8.46
CA ILE A 196 -22.70 -33.40 -9.13
C ILE A 196 -23.71 -34.52 -9.35
N GLU A 197 -24.54 -34.84 -8.35
CA GLU A 197 -25.62 -35.84 -8.52
C GLU A 197 -26.65 -35.36 -9.56
N ALA A 198 -27.01 -34.07 -9.55
CA ALA A 198 -27.89 -33.50 -10.55
C ALA A 198 -27.32 -33.67 -11.97
N ALA A 199 -26.05 -33.31 -12.18
CA ALA A 199 -25.38 -33.45 -13.47
C ALA A 199 -25.25 -34.90 -13.93
N ASN A 200 -25.02 -35.85 -13.00
CA ASN A 200 -24.92 -37.27 -13.30
C ASN A 200 -26.26 -37.86 -13.80
N HIS A 201 -27.38 -37.36 -13.28
CA HIS A 201 -28.72 -37.84 -13.65
C HIS A 201 -29.39 -37.03 -14.77
N PHE A 202 -28.89 -35.84 -15.08
CA PHE A 202 -29.47 -34.97 -16.10
C PHE A 202 -28.93 -35.31 -17.50
N PRO A 203 -29.79 -35.59 -18.50
CA PRO A 203 -29.35 -36.12 -19.80
C PRO A 203 -28.77 -35.09 -20.77
N ARG A 204 -28.56 -33.84 -20.34
CA ARG A 204 -28.09 -32.72 -21.17
C ARG A 204 -26.89 -32.01 -20.53
N PHE A 205 -26.17 -31.23 -21.34
CA PHE A 205 -25.11 -30.36 -20.83
C PHE A 205 -25.64 -29.26 -19.91
N PHE A 206 -24.87 -28.97 -18.86
CA PHE A 206 -25.07 -27.76 -18.03
C PHE A 206 -24.59 -26.52 -18.77
N THR A 207 -23.40 -26.58 -19.36
CA THR A 207 -22.80 -25.49 -20.12
C THR A 207 -23.47 -25.35 -21.48
N GLY A 208 -23.91 -24.13 -21.79
CA GLY A 208 -24.37 -23.79 -23.13
C GLY A 208 -23.20 -23.67 -24.11
N GLN A 209 -23.38 -24.12 -25.34
CA GLN A 209 -22.34 -24.08 -26.36
C GLN A 209 -22.94 -23.87 -27.76
N ILE A 210 -22.19 -23.17 -28.60
CA ILE A 210 -22.49 -23.01 -30.03
C ILE A 210 -21.47 -23.84 -30.78
N THR A 211 -21.94 -24.83 -31.52
CA THR A 211 -21.10 -25.72 -32.32
C THR A 211 -21.57 -25.70 -33.78
N ALA A 212 -20.80 -26.32 -34.68
CA ALA A 212 -21.23 -26.54 -36.06
C ALA A 212 -22.56 -27.33 -36.15
N ALA A 213 -22.85 -28.19 -35.16
CA ALA A 213 -24.08 -28.96 -35.08
C ALA A 213 -25.27 -28.18 -34.48
N GLY A 214 -25.10 -26.90 -34.17
CA GLY A 214 -26.15 -26.03 -33.64
C GLY A 214 -25.87 -25.50 -32.23
N LYS A 215 -26.81 -24.70 -31.73
CA LYS A 215 -26.77 -24.07 -30.41
C LYS A 215 -27.44 -24.95 -29.37
N VAL A 216 -26.70 -25.34 -28.35
CA VAL A 216 -27.23 -26.02 -27.16
C VAL A 216 -27.38 -24.97 -26.04
N PRO A 217 -28.60 -24.74 -25.51
CA PRO A 217 -28.79 -23.81 -24.41
C PRO A 217 -28.23 -24.37 -23.09
N PRO A 218 -27.73 -23.51 -22.19
CA PRO A 218 -27.32 -23.93 -20.86
C PRO A 218 -28.50 -24.46 -20.05
N ALA A 219 -28.23 -25.35 -19.09
CA ALA A 219 -29.24 -25.81 -18.14
C ALA A 219 -29.68 -24.66 -17.22
N LYS A 220 -30.95 -24.66 -16.85
CA LYS A 220 -31.50 -23.73 -15.84
C LYS A 220 -31.70 -24.46 -14.51
N ILE A 221 -31.08 -23.96 -13.45
CA ILE A 221 -31.11 -24.57 -12.12
C ILE A 221 -31.76 -23.61 -11.13
N LEU A 222 -32.78 -24.09 -10.41
CA LEU A 222 -33.39 -23.38 -9.29
C LEU A 222 -32.84 -23.93 -7.97
N VAL A 223 -32.34 -23.05 -7.11
CA VAL A 223 -31.92 -23.37 -5.74
C VAL A 223 -32.89 -22.75 -4.74
N ILE A 224 -33.53 -23.58 -3.91
CA ILE A 224 -34.50 -23.15 -2.90
C ILE A 224 -33.83 -23.21 -1.52
N GLY A 225 -33.56 -22.03 -0.96
CA GLY A 225 -32.78 -21.79 0.24
C GLY A 225 -31.33 -21.40 -0.08
N GLY A 226 -30.88 -20.27 0.43
CA GLY A 226 -29.52 -19.75 0.33
C GLY A 226 -28.79 -19.80 1.67
N GLY A 227 -28.90 -20.94 2.36
CA GLY A 227 -27.97 -21.31 3.41
C GLY A 227 -26.61 -21.75 2.84
N VAL A 228 -25.73 -22.30 3.68
CA VAL A 228 -24.39 -22.75 3.26
C VAL A 228 -24.46 -23.79 2.13
N ALA A 229 -25.40 -24.74 2.20
CA ALA A 229 -25.61 -25.73 1.13
C ALA A 229 -26.12 -25.10 -0.16
N GLY A 230 -27.07 -24.17 -0.05
CA GLY A 230 -27.62 -23.44 -1.20
C GLY A 230 -26.56 -22.63 -1.93
N LEU A 231 -25.78 -21.82 -1.20
CA LEU A 231 -24.69 -21.03 -1.78
C LEU A 231 -23.61 -21.92 -2.42
N ALA A 232 -23.26 -23.05 -1.79
CA ALA A 232 -22.34 -24.01 -2.39
C ALA A 232 -22.89 -24.63 -3.69
N ALA A 233 -24.19 -24.96 -3.72
CA ALA A 233 -24.84 -25.44 -4.94
C ALA A 233 -24.87 -24.36 -6.04
N ILE A 234 -25.14 -23.10 -5.69
CA ILE A 234 -25.12 -21.96 -6.61
C ILE A 234 -23.73 -21.81 -7.24
N GLY A 235 -22.69 -21.73 -6.40
CA GLY A 235 -21.31 -21.59 -6.86
C GLY A 235 -20.89 -22.72 -7.78
N GLN A 236 -21.19 -23.96 -7.40
CA GLN A 236 -20.83 -25.13 -8.21
C GLN A 236 -21.59 -25.18 -9.54
N ALA A 237 -22.90 -24.91 -9.53
CA ALA A 237 -23.72 -24.90 -10.74
C ALA A 237 -23.29 -23.78 -11.72
N ARG A 238 -23.00 -22.58 -11.21
CA ARG A 238 -22.44 -21.46 -11.99
C ARG A 238 -21.08 -21.81 -12.56
N GLY A 239 -20.19 -22.40 -11.75
CA GLY A 239 -18.87 -22.87 -12.20
C GLY A 239 -18.95 -23.92 -13.31
N MET A 240 -20.02 -24.71 -13.37
CA MET A 240 -20.30 -25.66 -14.45
C MET A 240 -21.04 -25.05 -15.66
N GLY A 241 -21.26 -23.73 -15.68
CA GLY A 241 -21.82 -23.01 -16.82
C GLY A 241 -23.35 -23.03 -16.93
N ALA A 242 -24.05 -23.40 -15.86
CA ALA A 242 -25.52 -23.33 -15.82
C ALA A 242 -26.01 -21.90 -15.51
N ILE A 243 -27.25 -21.60 -15.91
CA ILE A 243 -27.97 -20.42 -15.43
C ILE A 243 -28.61 -20.80 -14.09
N VAL A 244 -28.28 -20.06 -13.03
CA VAL A 244 -28.77 -20.34 -11.68
C VAL A 244 -29.71 -19.25 -11.23
N ARG A 245 -30.87 -19.66 -10.74
CA ARG A 245 -31.86 -18.84 -10.04
C ARG A 245 -31.94 -19.33 -8.61
N ALA A 246 -32.07 -18.44 -7.64
CA ALA A 246 -32.20 -18.83 -6.25
C ALA A 246 -33.28 -18.03 -5.53
N PHE A 247 -33.88 -18.65 -4.53
CA PHE A 247 -34.87 -18.03 -3.65
C PHE A 247 -34.54 -18.34 -2.20
N ASP A 248 -34.60 -17.34 -1.32
CA ASP A 248 -34.54 -17.50 0.14
C ASP A 248 -35.50 -16.49 0.78
N THR A 249 -36.09 -16.84 1.92
CA THR A 249 -37.01 -15.96 2.65
C THR A 249 -36.29 -14.81 3.38
N ARG A 250 -34.96 -14.87 3.49
CA ARG A 250 -34.13 -13.87 4.16
C ARG A 250 -33.55 -12.89 3.14
N PRO A 251 -33.81 -11.57 3.27
CA PRO A 251 -33.30 -10.59 2.32
C PRO A 251 -31.76 -10.44 2.35
N VAL A 252 -31.12 -10.72 3.49
CA VAL A 252 -29.64 -10.64 3.64
C VAL A 252 -28.87 -11.59 2.72
N VAL A 253 -29.55 -12.61 2.18
CA VAL A 253 -28.95 -13.61 1.29
C VAL A 253 -28.91 -13.13 -0.16
N LYS A 254 -29.69 -12.10 -0.50
CA LYS A 254 -29.78 -11.56 -1.86
C LYS A 254 -28.41 -11.14 -2.40
N GLU A 255 -27.70 -10.30 -1.66
CA GLU A 255 -26.37 -9.81 -2.07
C GLU A 255 -25.37 -10.97 -2.22
N GLN A 256 -25.47 -11.99 -1.37
CA GLN A 256 -24.63 -13.19 -1.47
C GLN A 256 -24.92 -13.95 -2.77
N VAL A 257 -26.19 -14.17 -3.11
CA VAL A 257 -26.60 -14.86 -4.35
C VAL A 257 -26.17 -14.07 -5.60
N GLU A 258 -26.41 -12.76 -5.61
CA GLU A 258 -26.07 -11.90 -6.75
C GLU A 258 -24.55 -11.78 -6.95
N SER A 259 -23.76 -11.71 -5.87
CA SER A 259 -22.29 -11.71 -5.95
C SER A 259 -21.71 -13.01 -6.54
N MET A 260 -22.44 -14.13 -6.41
CA MET A 260 -22.09 -15.40 -7.05
C MET A 260 -22.60 -15.52 -8.50
N GLY A 261 -23.23 -14.46 -9.03
CA GLY A 261 -23.73 -14.37 -10.40
C GLY A 261 -25.03 -15.12 -10.67
N ALA A 262 -25.82 -15.42 -9.63
CA ALA A 262 -27.15 -16.02 -9.76
C ALA A 262 -28.26 -14.97 -9.66
N GLU A 263 -29.40 -15.28 -10.28
CA GLU A 263 -30.61 -14.43 -10.23
C GLU A 263 -31.36 -14.69 -8.92
N PHE A 264 -31.50 -13.67 -8.06
CA PHE A 264 -32.31 -13.77 -6.84
C PHE A 264 -33.79 -13.50 -7.15
N LEU A 265 -34.64 -14.50 -6.93
CA LEU A 265 -36.07 -14.39 -7.16
C LEU A 265 -36.77 -13.70 -5.99
N THR A 266 -37.76 -12.85 -6.28
CA THR A 266 -38.54 -12.12 -5.28
C THR A 266 -40.04 -12.39 -5.44
N ILE A 267 -40.79 -12.18 -4.36
CA ILE A 267 -42.26 -12.19 -4.36
C ILE A 267 -42.79 -10.80 -3.97
N ASN A 268 -44.02 -10.48 -4.36
CA ASN A 268 -44.63 -9.15 -4.15
C ASN A 268 -45.13 -8.91 -2.70
N ILE A 269 -44.67 -9.70 -1.72
CA ILE A 269 -45.02 -9.59 -0.31
C ILE A 269 -43.72 -9.39 0.49
N GLN A 270 -43.58 -8.24 1.14
CA GLN A 270 -42.42 -7.94 1.98
C GLN A 270 -42.67 -8.41 3.42
N GLU A 271 -42.22 -9.63 3.72
CA GLU A 271 -42.17 -10.18 5.07
C GLU A 271 -40.75 -10.69 5.33
N ASP A 272 -40.13 -10.28 6.44
CA ASP A 272 -38.77 -10.72 6.79
C ASP A 272 -38.82 -12.05 7.58
N GLY A 273 -38.24 -13.09 6.98
CA GLY A 273 -38.09 -14.42 7.57
C GLY A 273 -36.94 -14.56 8.57
N SER A 274 -36.13 -13.52 8.82
CA SER A 274 -34.91 -13.61 9.62
C SER A 274 -35.15 -13.85 11.12
N THR A 275 -34.29 -14.66 11.74
CA THR A 275 -34.22 -14.84 13.21
C THR A 275 -32.83 -14.45 13.74
N ALA A 276 -32.71 -14.21 15.05
CA ALA A 276 -31.46 -13.80 15.70
C ALA A 276 -30.30 -14.82 15.53
N GLY A 277 -30.60 -16.09 15.21
CA GLY A 277 -29.61 -17.14 14.95
C GLY A 277 -29.26 -17.35 13.46
N GLY A 278 -29.74 -16.48 12.57
CA GLY A 278 -29.55 -16.60 11.12
C GLY A 278 -30.41 -17.66 10.44
N TYR A 279 -31.35 -18.30 11.15
CA TYR A 279 -32.33 -19.25 10.59
C TYR A 279 -33.61 -18.54 10.12
N SER A 280 -34.38 -19.20 9.25
CA SER A 280 -35.70 -18.70 8.85
C SER A 280 -36.78 -19.08 9.85
N LYS A 281 -37.71 -18.18 10.14
CA LYS A 281 -38.97 -18.48 10.86
C LYS A 281 -40.03 -19.01 9.88
N GLU A 282 -41.12 -19.53 10.44
CA GLU A 282 -42.30 -19.93 9.68
C GLU A 282 -43.04 -18.67 9.18
N MET A 283 -43.35 -18.63 7.88
CA MET A 283 -43.91 -17.45 7.20
C MET A 283 -45.45 -17.44 7.26
N SER A 284 -46.06 -16.30 6.98
CA SER A 284 -47.52 -16.17 6.85
C SER A 284 -48.10 -17.06 5.74
N LYS A 285 -49.39 -17.37 5.82
CA LYS A 285 -50.07 -18.20 4.81
C LYS A 285 -50.03 -17.53 3.43
N GLU A 286 -50.21 -16.22 3.41
CA GLU A 286 -50.18 -15.39 2.22
C GLU A 286 -48.80 -15.40 1.56
N PHE A 287 -47.73 -15.36 2.36
CA PHE A 287 -46.35 -15.50 1.88
C PHE A 287 -46.12 -16.89 1.27
N ILE A 288 -46.55 -17.96 1.95
CA ILE A 288 -46.42 -19.33 1.46
C ILE A 288 -47.19 -19.52 0.14
N GLU A 289 -48.40 -18.99 0.02
CA GLU A 289 -49.18 -19.06 -1.23
C GLU A 289 -48.45 -18.35 -2.40
N ALA A 290 -47.88 -17.16 -2.15
CA ALA A 290 -47.09 -16.45 -3.16
C ALA A 290 -45.77 -17.15 -3.51
N GLU A 291 -45.09 -17.74 -2.52
CA GLU A 291 -43.90 -18.57 -2.68
C GLU A 291 -44.20 -19.81 -3.54
N MET A 292 -45.28 -20.52 -3.23
CA MET A 292 -45.73 -21.70 -3.98
C MET A 292 -46.12 -21.34 -5.41
N ALA A 293 -46.77 -20.18 -5.63
CA ALA A 293 -47.08 -19.69 -6.97
C ALA A 293 -45.81 -19.35 -7.78
N LEU A 294 -44.79 -18.77 -7.14
CA LEU A 294 -43.48 -18.54 -7.75
C LEU A 294 -42.82 -19.86 -8.15
N PHE A 295 -42.79 -20.85 -7.27
CA PHE A 295 -42.20 -22.16 -7.57
C PHE A 295 -42.95 -22.88 -8.68
N ALA A 296 -44.29 -22.90 -8.67
CA ALA A 296 -45.08 -23.45 -9.78
C ALA A 296 -44.74 -22.82 -11.13
N LYS A 297 -44.48 -21.50 -11.16
CA LYS A 297 -44.04 -20.80 -12.37
C LYS A 297 -42.64 -21.23 -12.79
N GLN A 298 -41.69 -21.32 -11.86
CA GLN A 298 -40.31 -21.73 -12.17
C GLN A 298 -40.20 -23.19 -12.60
N CYS A 299 -40.95 -24.11 -11.98
CA CYS A 299 -40.95 -25.55 -12.31
C CYS A 299 -41.20 -25.84 -13.79
N LYS A 300 -42.01 -25.01 -14.47
CA LYS A 300 -42.30 -25.16 -15.91
C LYS A 300 -41.08 -24.86 -16.80
N GLU A 301 -40.13 -24.06 -16.33
CA GLU A 301 -39.02 -23.56 -17.14
C GLU A 301 -37.67 -24.21 -16.81
N VAL A 302 -37.43 -24.48 -15.53
CA VAL A 302 -36.13 -24.96 -15.04
C VAL A 302 -35.94 -26.44 -15.33
N ASP A 303 -34.68 -26.85 -15.50
CA ASP A 303 -34.31 -28.22 -15.81
C ASP A 303 -33.87 -29.00 -14.54
N VAL A 304 -33.33 -28.30 -13.54
CA VAL A 304 -32.92 -28.88 -12.24
C VAL A 304 -33.46 -28.03 -11.09
N ILE A 305 -33.93 -28.69 -10.03
CA ILE A 305 -34.28 -28.03 -8.75
C ILE A 305 -33.44 -28.64 -7.63
N ILE A 306 -32.82 -27.80 -6.81
CA ILE A 306 -32.10 -28.21 -5.60
C ILE A 306 -32.77 -27.55 -4.40
N THR A 307 -33.36 -28.34 -3.51
CA THR A 307 -34.08 -27.83 -2.34
C THR A 307 -33.26 -28.04 -1.06
N THR A 308 -33.13 -26.98 -0.26
CA THR A 308 -32.32 -26.97 0.98
C THR A 308 -33.05 -26.38 2.18
N ALA A 309 -34.37 -26.17 2.06
CA ALA A 309 -35.15 -25.50 3.08
C ALA A 309 -35.34 -26.43 4.29
N LEU A 310 -34.59 -26.16 5.35
CA LEU A 310 -34.59 -26.97 6.56
C LEU A 310 -34.57 -26.08 7.80
N ILE A 311 -35.53 -26.30 8.69
CA ILE A 311 -35.58 -25.66 10.01
C ILE A 311 -35.17 -26.70 11.05
N PRO A 312 -34.10 -26.47 11.85
CA PRO A 312 -33.65 -27.42 12.86
C PRO A 312 -34.77 -27.83 13.82
N GLY A 313 -34.92 -29.14 14.04
CA GLY A 313 -35.91 -29.70 14.98
C GLY A 313 -37.36 -29.72 14.48
N LYS A 314 -37.64 -29.20 13.28
CA LYS A 314 -38.96 -29.31 12.62
C LYS A 314 -38.85 -30.19 11.37
N ARG A 315 -40.01 -30.71 10.92
CA ARG A 315 -40.13 -31.34 9.61
C ARG A 315 -39.85 -30.30 8.52
N ALA A 316 -39.15 -30.69 7.46
CA ALA A 316 -38.92 -29.83 6.29
C ALA A 316 -40.26 -29.42 5.66
N PRO A 317 -40.43 -28.14 5.27
CA PRO A 317 -41.66 -27.69 4.62
C PRO A 317 -41.76 -28.29 3.22
N THR A 318 -42.96 -28.73 2.84
CA THR A 318 -43.22 -29.19 1.47
C THR A 318 -43.42 -27.98 0.56
N LEU A 319 -42.44 -27.72 -0.31
CA LEU A 319 -42.39 -26.55 -1.20
C LEU A 319 -42.63 -26.92 -2.67
N ILE A 320 -42.43 -28.18 -3.06
CA ILE A 320 -42.68 -28.67 -4.42
C ILE A 320 -43.74 -29.78 -4.33
N THR A 321 -44.93 -29.51 -4.88
CA THR A 321 -46.05 -30.47 -4.91
C THR A 321 -45.92 -31.43 -6.08
N GLU A 322 -46.62 -32.56 -6.03
CA GLU A 322 -46.66 -33.52 -7.14
C GLU A 322 -47.16 -32.87 -8.46
N GLU A 323 -48.10 -31.93 -8.39
CA GLU A 323 -48.57 -31.18 -9.55
C GLU A 323 -47.47 -30.30 -10.18
N MET A 324 -46.64 -29.65 -9.34
CA MET A 324 -45.49 -28.89 -9.82
C MET A 324 -44.47 -29.82 -10.50
N VAL A 325 -44.22 -31.00 -9.94
CA VAL A 325 -43.34 -32.02 -10.54
C VAL A 325 -43.85 -32.47 -11.91
N LYS A 326 -45.15 -32.78 -12.03
CA LYS A 326 -45.79 -33.14 -13.31
C LYS A 326 -45.65 -32.06 -14.40
N SER A 327 -45.51 -30.80 -13.99
CA SER A 327 -45.35 -29.67 -14.92
C SER A 327 -43.93 -29.47 -15.43
N MET A 328 -42.95 -30.16 -14.85
CA MET A 328 -41.56 -30.10 -15.29
C MET A 328 -41.35 -30.85 -16.61
N LYS A 329 -40.26 -30.52 -17.31
CA LYS A 329 -39.88 -31.22 -18.55
C LYS A 329 -39.47 -32.67 -18.24
N PRO A 330 -39.77 -33.64 -19.12
CA PRO A 330 -39.24 -34.99 -19.01
C PRO A 330 -37.70 -34.99 -18.97
N GLY A 331 -37.13 -35.79 -18.09
CA GLY A 331 -35.68 -35.87 -17.85
C GLY A 331 -35.12 -34.78 -16.92
N SER A 332 -35.95 -33.90 -16.37
CA SER A 332 -35.53 -32.97 -15.32
C SER A 332 -35.10 -33.71 -14.05
N VAL A 333 -34.30 -33.04 -13.20
CA VAL A 333 -33.79 -33.61 -11.95
C VAL A 333 -34.15 -32.74 -10.75
N ILE A 334 -34.60 -33.38 -9.68
CA ILE A 334 -34.82 -32.74 -8.38
C ILE A 334 -33.85 -33.37 -7.38
N VAL A 335 -33.08 -32.55 -6.68
CA VAL A 335 -32.20 -32.99 -5.59
C VAL A 335 -32.70 -32.40 -4.28
N ASP A 336 -33.17 -33.26 -3.38
CA ASP A 336 -33.78 -32.86 -2.12
C ASP A 336 -32.80 -33.04 -0.96
N LEU A 337 -32.08 -31.97 -0.60
CA LEU A 337 -31.13 -31.99 0.51
C LEU A 337 -31.82 -32.05 1.89
N ALA A 338 -33.14 -31.87 1.95
CA ALA A 338 -33.91 -31.95 3.18
C ALA A 338 -34.59 -33.32 3.39
N ALA A 339 -34.30 -34.32 2.55
CA ALA A 339 -34.91 -35.64 2.58
C ALA A 339 -34.84 -36.33 3.96
N GLU A 340 -33.74 -36.16 4.71
CA GLU A 340 -33.57 -36.75 6.05
C GLU A 340 -34.59 -36.22 7.07
N ALA A 341 -35.07 -34.99 6.89
CA ALA A 341 -36.04 -34.34 7.78
C ALA A 341 -37.47 -34.30 7.20
N GLY A 342 -37.78 -35.19 6.26
CA GLY A 342 -39.11 -35.34 5.65
C GLY A 342 -39.23 -34.83 4.20
N GLY A 343 -38.22 -34.12 3.69
CA GLY A 343 -38.14 -33.66 2.29
C GLY A 343 -38.93 -32.37 1.98
N ASN A 344 -38.39 -31.56 1.07
CA ASN A 344 -39.11 -30.40 0.54
C ASN A 344 -40.03 -30.76 -0.63
N VAL A 345 -39.88 -31.95 -1.22
CA VAL A 345 -40.63 -32.37 -2.40
C VAL A 345 -41.55 -33.53 -2.04
N GLN A 346 -42.84 -33.39 -2.36
CA GLN A 346 -43.90 -34.32 -1.94
C GLN A 346 -43.66 -35.77 -2.39
N THR A 347 -43.00 -35.95 -3.53
CA THR A 347 -42.71 -37.23 -4.18
C THR A 347 -41.33 -37.80 -3.83
N THR A 348 -40.54 -37.12 -2.98
CA THR A 348 -39.23 -37.62 -2.51
C THR A 348 -39.41 -38.84 -1.62
N VAL A 349 -38.62 -39.89 -1.89
CA VAL A 349 -38.46 -41.04 -1.00
C VAL A 349 -37.06 -40.97 -0.38
N PRO A 350 -36.93 -40.72 0.94
CA PRO A 350 -35.62 -40.60 1.59
C PRO A 350 -34.75 -41.85 1.41
N GLY A 351 -33.50 -41.65 1.01
CA GLY A 351 -32.51 -42.70 0.77
C GLY A 351 -32.51 -43.27 -0.65
N GLU A 352 -33.50 -42.96 -1.48
CA GLU A 352 -33.66 -43.54 -2.82
C GLU A 352 -33.50 -42.51 -3.94
N ILE A 353 -33.12 -43.01 -5.12
CA ILE A 353 -33.21 -42.26 -6.38
C ILE A 353 -34.35 -42.87 -7.18
N LYS A 354 -35.41 -42.10 -7.42
CA LYS A 354 -36.64 -42.62 -8.05
C LYS A 354 -37.10 -41.71 -9.18
N VAL A 355 -37.59 -42.32 -10.25
CA VAL A 355 -38.24 -41.59 -11.33
C VAL A 355 -39.74 -41.52 -11.04
N VAL A 356 -40.29 -40.31 -11.04
CA VAL A 356 -41.72 -40.05 -10.84
C VAL A 356 -42.14 -39.02 -11.87
N HIS A 357 -43.15 -39.33 -12.69
CA HIS A 357 -43.63 -38.47 -13.79
C HIS A 357 -42.50 -37.98 -14.71
N ASP A 358 -41.60 -38.89 -15.12
CA ASP A 358 -40.42 -38.63 -15.96
C ASP A 358 -39.37 -37.67 -15.36
N VAL A 359 -39.48 -37.33 -14.07
CA VAL A 359 -38.53 -36.51 -13.32
C VAL A 359 -37.74 -37.39 -12.34
N VAL A 360 -36.40 -37.27 -12.37
CA VAL A 360 -35.52 -38.00 -11.45
C VAL A 360 -35.47 -37.28 -10.11
N HIS A 361 -35.86 -37.98 -9.03
CA HIS A 361 -35.79 -37.48 -7.67
C HIS A 361 -34.60 -38.11 -6.95
N VAL A 362 -33.63 -37.29 -6.58
CA VAL A 362 -32.44 -37.68 -5.81
C VAL A 362 -32.72 -37.35 -4.34
N GLY A 363 -33.29 -38.31 -3.62
CA GLY A 363 -33.66 -38.20 -2.20
C GLY A 363 -32.60 -38.74 -1.23
N LEU A 364 -31.33 -38.75 -1.64
CA LEU A 364 -30.24 -39.32 -0.84
C LEU A 364 -30.09 -38.60 0.50
N THR A 365 -29.71 -39.30 1.57
CA THR A 365 -29.54 -38.72 2.91
C THR A 365 -28.08 -38.69 3.37
N ASP A 366 -27.16 -39.17 2.53
CA ASP A 366 -25.76 -39.40 2.87
C ASP A 366 -24.78 -38.60 1.97
N PHE A 367 -25.18 -37.41 1.48
CA PHE A 367 -24.39 -36.62 0.53
C PHE A 367 -22.92 -36.41 0.95
N PRO A 368 -22.58 -36.02 2.20
CA PRO A 368 -21.18 -35.90 2.61
C PRO A 368 -20.42 -37.23 2.59
N SER A 369 -21.10 -38.36 2.79
CA SER A 369 -20.50 -39.71 2.72
C SER A 369 -20.12 -40.10 1.29
N ARG A 370 -20.72 -39.46 0.28
CA ARG A 370 -20.40 -39.68 -1.15
C ARG A 370 -19.20 -38.86 -1.63
N LEU A 371 -18.72 -37.95 -0.81
CA LEU A 371 -17.45 -37.22 -0.98
C LEU A 371 -16.52 -37.46 0.24
N PRO A 372 -16.27 -38.74 0.62
CA PRO A 372 -15.88 -39.07 1.99
C PRO A 372 -14.49 -38.54 2.37
N THR A 373 -13.55 -38.47 1.44
CA THR A 373 -12.20 -37.94 1.69
C THR A 373 -12.26 -36.46 2.10
N GLN A 374 -12.94 -35.62 1.32
CA GLN A 374 -13.05 -34.19 1.61
C GLN A 374 -13.86 -33.94 2.89
N SER A 375 -14.96 -34.67 3.06
CA SER A 375 -15.77 -34.61 4.29
C SER A 375 -14.97 -34.99 5.53
N SER A 376 -14.16 -36.04 5.45
CA SER A 376 -13.31 -36.46 6.56
C SER A 376 -12.23 -35.42 6.85
N THR A 377 -11.63 -34.81 5.82
CA THR A 377 -10.63 -33.75 6.00
C THR A 377 -11.21 -32.52 6.69
N LEU A 378 -12.35 -32.00 6.22
CA LEU A 378 -12.98 -30.82 6.85
C LEU A 378 -13.49 -31.15 8.25
N TYR A 379 -14.16 -32.29 8.44
CA TYR A 379 -14.63 -32.71 9.77
C TYR A 379 -13.46 -32.90 10.75
N ALA A 380 -12.37 -33.55 10.32
CA ALA A 380 -11.17 -33.73 11.11
C ALA A 380 -10.53 -32.39 11.51
N ASN A 381 -10.53 -31.40 10.60
CA ASN A 381 -10.07 -30.05 10.93
C ASN A 381 -10.97 -29.39 11.98
N ASN A 382 -12.30 -29.51 11.86
CA ASN A 382 -13.24 -28.92 12.81
C ASN A 382 -13.09 -29.53 14.20
N ILE A 383 -13.14 -30.87 14.29
CA ILE A 383 -13.09 -31.59 15.57
C ILE A 383 -11.73 -31.44 16.26
N SER A 384 -10.62 -31.40 15.52
CA SER A 384 -9.29 -31.20 16.12
C SER A 384 -9.07 -29.75 16.57
N LYS A 385 -9.52 -28.75 15.79
CA LYS A 385 -9.47 -27.36 16.21
C LYS A 385 -10.34 -27.12 17.44
N PHE A 386 -11.52 -27.72 17.50
CA PHE A 386 -12.37 -27.67 18.68
C PHE A 386 -11.69 -28.33 19.89
N LEU A 387 -11.15 -29.55 19.73
CA LEU A 387 -10.39 -30.24 20.77
C LEU A 387 -9.22 -29.40 21.32
N LEU A 388 -8.45 -28.79 20.43
CA LEU A 388 -7.30 -27.96 20.80
C LEU A 388 -7.74 -26.62 21.44
N SER A 389 -8.93 -26.11 21.11
CA SER A 389 -9.47 -24.87 21.69
C SER A 389 -9.92 -25.01 23.15
N MET A 390 -10.21 -26.23 23.61
CA MET A 390 -10.61 -26.48 25.00
C MET A 390 -9.45 -26.26 26.00
N GLY A 391 -8.21 -26.33 25.53
CA GLY A 391 -7.01 -26.32 26.36
C GLY A 391 -6.15 -25.05 26.25
N GLU A 392 -5.30 -24.82 27.24
CA GLU A 392 -4.24 -23.79 27.19
C GLU A 392 -2.86 -24.45 27.39
N GLN A 393 -1.80 -23.90 26.79
CA GLN A 393 -0.41 -24.32 27.00
C GLN A 393 -0.17 -25.84 26.92
N ASN A 394 -0.75 -26.51 25.91
CA ASN A 394 -0.66 -27.96 25.70
C ASN A 394 -1.30 -28.84 26.81
N HIS A 395 -2.27 -28.30 27.55
CA HIS A 395 -3.07 -29.04 28.54
C HIS A 395 -4.52 -29.10 28.10
N PHE A 396 -5.18 -30.24 28.31
CA PHE A 396 -6.61 -30.42 28.10
C PHE A 396 -7.37 -30.03 29.37
N HIS A 397 -8.34 -29.13 29.23
CA HIS A 397 -9.18 -28.69 30.34
C HIS A 397 -10.60 -28.45 29.83
N ILE A 398 -11.62 -28.85 30.59
CA ILE A 398 -13.01 -28.52 30.24
C ILE A 398 -13.37 -27.23 30.99
N ASN A 399 -13.21 -26.09 30.32
CA ASN A 399 -13.58 -24.80 30.87
C ASN A 399 -15.04 -24.45 30.54
N LEU A 400 -15.93 -24.53 31.52
CA LEU A 400 -17.36 -24.19 31.33
C LEU A 400 -17.63 -22.68 31.23
N GLU A 401 -16.64 -21.82 31.51
CA GLU A 401 -16.74 -20.38 31.25
C GLU A 401 -16.59 -20.07 29.76
N ASP A 402 -16.04 -21.00 28.98
CA ASP A 402 -16.00 -20.87 27.53
C ASP A 402 -17.36 -21.20 26.92
N GLU A 403 -17.97 -20.20 26.28
CA GLU A 403 -19.28 -20.30 25.62
C GLU A 403 -19.36 -21.42 24.58
N VAL A 404 -18.27 -21.73 23.87
CA VAL A 404 -18.25 -22.80 22.85
C VAL A 404 -18.26 -24.18 23.53
N VAL A 405 -17.46 -24.33 24.59
CA VAL A 405 -17.38 -25.56 25.39
C VAL A 405 -18.69 -25.79 26.12
N ARG A 406 -19.24 -24.75 26.77
CA ARG A 406 -20.53 -24.83 27.47
C ARG A 406 -21.69 -25.07 26.51
N GLY A 407 -21.66 -24.47 25.31
CA GLY A 407 -22.69 -24.65 24.29
C GLY A 407 -22.75 -26.06 23.72
N SER A 408 -21.58 -26.71 23.56
CA SER A 408 -21.46 -28.02 22.93
C SER A 408 -21.49 -29.21 23.89
N ILE A 409 -21.21 -29.02 25.19
CA ILE A 409 -21.22 -30.12 26.17
C ILE A 409 -22.65 -30.56 26.54
N VAL A 410 -22.93 -31.85 26.34
CA VAL A 410 -24.23 -32.50 26.62
C VAL A 410 -24.20 -33.25 27.94
N LEU A 411 -23.13 -33.98 28.22
CA LEU A 411 -22.89 -34.67 29.49
C LEU A 411 -21.56 -34.24 30.08
N GLN A 412 -21.52 -34.00 31.39
CA GLN A 412 -20.28 -33.81 32.14
C GLN A 412 -20.22 -34.81 33.30
N ASN A 413 -19.25 -35.73 33.27
CA ASN A 413 -19.14 -36.83 34.22
C ASN A 413 -20.46 -37.62 34.40
N GLY A 414 -21.25 -37.75 33.32
CA GLY A 414 -22.57 -38.40 33.34
C GLY A 414 -23.75 -37.51 33.74
N ASN A 415 -23.52 -36.27 34.20
CA ASN A 415 -24.59 -35.33 34.50
C ASN A 415 -25.07 -34.61 33.24
N LEU A 416 -26.38 -34.49 33.06
CA LEU A 416 -26.99 -33.81 31.92
C LEU A 416 -26.78 -32.28 32.00
N MET A 417 -26.12 -31.72 30.99
CA MET A 417 -25.82 -30.29 30.86
C MET A 417 -26.63 -29.61 29.73
N TRP A 418 -27.36 -30.39 28.95
CA TRP A 418 -28.24 -29.94 27.87
C TRP A 418 -29.65 -29.58 28.38
N PRO A 419 -30.28 -28.49 27.92
CA PRO A 419 -29.77 -27.49 26.98
C PRO A 419 -28.82 -26.47 27.63
N PRO A 420 -27.92 -25.82 26.85
CA PRO A 420 -27.09 -24.75 27.37
C PRO A 420 -27.93 -23.55 27.79
N PRO A 421 -27.45 -22.75 28.77
CA PRO A 421 -28.08 -21.47 29.08
C PRO A 421 -28.09 -20.59 27.82
N VAL A 422 -29.15 -19.78 27.67
CA VAL A 422 -29.21 -18.80 26.59
C VAL A 422 -28.02 -17.87 26.75
N ILE A 423 -27.06 -17.95 25.83
CA ILE A 423 -25.96 -16.98 25.77
C ILE A 423 -26.65 -15.62 25.64
N PRO A 424 -26.41 -14.65 26.55
CA PRO A 424 -26.91 -13.31 26.36
C PRO A 424 -26.28 -12.82 25.06
N VAL A 425 -27.02 -12.93 23.97
CA VAL A 425 -26.72 -12.18 22.77
C VAL A 425 -26.72 -10.76 23.29
N SER A 426 -25.55 -10.11 23.34
CA SER A 426 -25.48 -8.68 23.55
C SER A 426 -26.56 -8.11 22.63
N ALA A 427 -27.64 -7.63 23.21
CA ALA A 427 -28.82 -7.16 22.48
C ALA A 427 -28.54 -5.79 21.85
N LYS A 428 -27.28 -5.53 21.48
CA LYS A 428 -27.01 -4.91 20.22
C LYS A 428 -26.92 -6.03 19.19
N ALA A 429 -28.00 -6.20 18.41
CA ALA A 429 -27.78 -6.41 16.96
C ALA A 429 -26.54 -5.57 16.62
N PRO A 430 -25.47 -6.11 16.01
CA PRO A 430 -24.31 -5.29 15.66
C PRO A 430 -24.89 -4.05 15.02
N ALA A 431 -24.78 -2.90 15.72
CA ALA A 431 -25.58 -1.72 15.43
C ALA A 431 -25.44 -1.56 13.93
N ALA A 432 -26.56 -1.77 13.20
CA ALA A 432 -26.57 -2.24 11.81
C ALA A 432 -25.23 -1.93 11.19
N VAL A 433 -24.30 -2.92 11.05
CA VAL A 433 -22.86 -2.70 10.70
C VAL A 433 -22.84 -1.37 10.00
N PRO A 434 -22.43 -0.24 10.63
CA PRO A 434 -22.69 1.07 10.06
C PRO A 434 -22.26 0.92 8.61
N ALA A 435 -23.23 1.03 7.71
CA ALA A 435 -23.48 0.28 6.46
C ALA A 435 -22.29 -0.26 5.65
N THR A 436 -21.25 -0.88 6.23
CA THR A 436 -19.92 -0.30 6.01
C THR A 436 -19.98 1.24 6.23
N ALA A 437 -18.94 1.88 6.71
CA ALA A 437 -18.72 3.20 6.14
C ALA A 437 -18.36 2.94 4.66
N GLY A 438 -19.34 2.46 3.86
CA GLY A 438 -19.29 2.38 2.42
C GLY A 438 -19.36 3.83 2.03
N ALA A 439 -18.18 4.44 2.06
CA ALA A 439 -18.01 5.86 2.29
C ALA A 439 -18.66 6.28 3.64
N ALA A 440 -17.94 7.01 4.49
CA ALA A 440 -18.55 8.30 4.82
C ALA A 440 -18.86 8.87 3.45
N ILE A 441 -20.12 8.80 2.99
CA ILE A 441 -20.56 9.49 1.79
C ILE A 441 -19.99 10.85 2.04
N LYS A 442 -18.90 11.14 1.32
CA LYS A 442 -18.32 12.45 1.12
C LYS A 442 -19.57 13.24 0.84
N ALA A 443 -20.13 13.95 1.84
CA ALA A 443 -21.54 14.35 1.85
C ALA A 443 -21.84 14.79 0.44
N GLU A 444 -22.65 14.02 -0.31
CA GLU A 444 -22.57 13.96 -1.78
C GLU A 444 -22.37 15.38 -2.24
N PRO A 445 -21.18 15.76 -2.77
CA PRO A 445 -20.79 17.16 -2.81
C PRO A 445 -21.96 17.87 -3.46
N LEU A 446 -22.62 18.75 -2.68
CA LEU A 446 -23.93 19.31 -3.03
C LEU A 446 -23.91 19.58 -4.52
N PRO A 447 -24.83 18.97 -5.32
CA PRO A 447 -24.70 18.91 -6.76
C PRO A 447 -24.24 20.28 -7.23
N PRO A 448 -23.04 20.38 -7.82
CA PRO A 448 -22.32 21.64 -7.93
C PRO A 448 -23.25 22.63 -8.60
N ASN A 449 -23.54 23.74 -7.92
CA ASN A 449 -24.45 24.74 -8.47
C ASN A 449 -23.84 25.21 -9.80
N PRO A 450 -24.45 24.88 -10.96
CA PRO A 450 -23.83 25.13 -12.25
C PRO A 450 -23.56 26.62 -12.46
N PHE A 451 -24.39 27.50 -11.87
CA PHE A 451 -24.16 28.93 -11.87
C PHE A 451 -22.90 29.31 -11.08
N ASN A 452 -22.70 28.77 -9.88
CA ASN A 452 -21.52 29.10 -9.07
C ASN A 452 -20.22 28.57 -9.71
N GLU A 453 -20.23 27.38 -10.31
CA GLU A 453 -19.05 26.88 -11.04
C GLU A 453 -18.76 27.71 -12.28
N THR A 454 -19.79 28.05 -13.06
CA THR A 454 -19.66 28.92 -14.23
C THR A 454 -19.21 30.32 -13.83
N LEU A 455 -19.74 30.89 -12.76
CA LEU A 455 -19.35 32.20 -12.22
C LEU A 455 -17.91 32.17 -11.74
N LYS A 456 -17.50 31.17 -10.95
CA LYS A 456 -16.12 31.02 -10.48
C LYS A 456 -15.15 30.92 -11.66
N THR A 457 -15.49 30.09 -12.65
CA THR A 457 -14.70 29.93 -13.88
C THR A 457 -14.61 31.26 -14.65
N SER A 458 -15.75 31.92 -14.85
CA SER A 458 -15.82 33.22 -15.53
C SER A 458 -15.01 34.30 -14.82
N LEU A 459 -15.05 34.34 -13.48
CA LEU A 459 -14.27 35.27 -12.67
C LEU A 459 -12.76 34.98 -12.74
N VAL A 460 -12.35 33.72 -12.79
CA VAL A 460 -10.94 33.33 -12.97
C VAL A 460 -10.42 33.74 -14.35
N TYR A 461 -11.18 33.51 -15.42
CA TYR A 461 -10.78 33.97 -16.75
C TYR A 461 -10.81 35.50 -16.87
N SER A 462 -11.83 36.15 -16.30
CA SER A 462 -11.93 37.61 -16.30
C SER A 462 -10.78 38.26 -15.52
N SER A 463 -10.37 37.70 -14.39
CA SER A 463 -9.22 38.20 -13.63
C SER A 463 -7.90 37.97 -14.37
N GLY A 464 -7.72 36.82 -15.03
CA GLY A 464 -6.56 36.55 -15.87
C GLY A 464 -6.45 37.52 -17.05
N LEU A 465 -7.53 37.69 -17.83
CA LEU A 465 -7.58 38.64 -18.96
C LEU A 465 -7.42 40.09 -18.49
N GLY A 466 -8.07 40.46 -17.39
CA GLY A 466 -7.92 41.79 -16.79
C GLY A 466 -6.50 42.08 -16.33
N THR A 467 -5.79 41.09 -15.77
CA THR A 467 -4.38 41.21 -15.39
C THR A 467 -3.49 41.44 -16.61
N LEU A 468 -3.73 40.75 -17.73
CA LEU A 468 -2.98 40.97 -18.97
C LEU A 468 -3.17 42.39 -19.53
N LEU A 469 -4.41 42.89 -19.53
CA LEU A 469 -4.70 44.28 -19.92
C LEU A 469 -4.02 45.29 -18.99
N GLY A 470 -4.06 45.03 -17.68
CA GLY A 470 -3.38 45.85 -16.67
C GLY A 470 -1.86 45.90 -16.87
N LEU A 471 -1.22 44.75 -17.11
CA LEU A 471 0.21 44.66 -17.43
C LEU A 471 0.56 45.41 -18.72
N GLY A 472 -0.32 45.37 -19.73
CA GLY A 472 -0.16 46.13 -20.96
C GLY A 472 -0.26 47.65 -20.74
N ALA A 473 -1.17 48.10 -19.86
CA ALA A 473 -1.36 49.51 -19.55
C ALA A 473 -0.17 50.14 -18.81
N ILE A 474 0.58 49.34 -18.03
CA ILE A 474 1.76 49.80 -17.27
C ILE A 474 3.09 49.42 -17.92
N ALA A 475 3.08 48.84 -19.13
CA ALA A 475 4.29 48.42 -19.82
C ALA A 475 5.15 49.64 -20.21
N PRO A 476 6.44 49.69 -19.82
CA PRO A 476 7.29 50.86 -20.09
C PRO A 476 7.75 50.93 -21.55
N ASN A 477 7.85 49.79 -22.24
CA ASN A 477 8.35 49.69 -23.61
C ASN A 477 7.93 48.36 -24.29
N PRO A 478 8.15 48.21 -25.62
CA PRO A 478 7.86 46.97 -26.35
C PRO A 478 8.70 45.75 -25.94
N ALA A 479 9.89 45.96 -25.35
CA ALA A 479 10.74 44.86 -24.89
C ALA A 479 10.09 44.11 -23.73
N PHE A 480 9.47 44.83 -22.79
CA PHE A 480 8.72 44.22 -21.68
C PHE A 480 7.56 43.34 -22.18
N THR A 481 6.75 43.83 -23.13
CA THR A 481 5.63 43.05 -23.68
C THR A 481 6.10 41.85 -24.48
N THR A 482 7.22 41.97 -25.21
CA THR A 482 7.87 40.85 -25.89
C THR A 482 8.34 39.78 -24.88
N MET A 483 9.04 40.20 -23.82
CA MET A 483 9.52 39.30 -22.77
C MET A 483 8.35 38.62 -22.02
N MET A 484 7.28 39.37 -21.75
CA MET A 484 6.07 38.83 -21.12
C MET A 484 5.38 37.78 -22.00
N THR A 485 5.36 38.00 -23.31
CA THR A 485 4.84 37.02 -24.29
C THR A 485 5.68 35.75 -24.26
N THR A 486 7.01 35.89 -24.32
CA THR A 486 7.95 34.77 -24.21
C THR A 486 7.78 34.01 -22.90
N PHE A 487 7.66 34.72 -21.77
CA PHE A 487 7.42 34.15 -20.44
C PHE A 487 6.12 33.34 -20.41
N ALA A 488 5.01 33.91 -20.89
CA ALA A 488 3.71 33.25 -20.89
C ALA A 488 3.71 31.97 -21.74
N MET A 489 4.24 32.04 -22.95
CA MET A 489 4.35 30.87 -23.84
C MET A 489 5.26 29.80 -23.27
N SER A 490 6.39 30.20 -22.67
CA SER A 490 7.34 29.26 -22.04
C SER A 490 6.74 28.59 -20.80
N GLY A 491 5.91 29.29 -20.04
CA GLY A 491 5.17 28.71 -18.92
C GLY A 491 4.19 27.62 -19.38
N ILE A 492 3.49 27.83 -20.50
CA ILE A 492 2.59 26.82 -21.10
C ILE A 492 3.40 25.62 -21.62
N VAL A 493 4.51 25.88 -22.33
CA VAL A 493 5.40 24.82 -22.82
C VAL A 493 5.95 23.99 -21.64
N GLY A 494 6.40 24.66 -20.58
CA GLY A 494 6.89 23.99 -19.38
C GLY A 494 5.81 23.16 -18.68
N TYR A 495 4.59 23.69 -18.59
CA TYR A 495 3.45 22.96 -18.05
C TYR A 495 3.22 21.62 -18.77
N HIS A 496 3.09 21.65 -20.10
CA HIS A 496 2.83 20.43 -20.89
C HIS A 496 4.03 19.48 -20.93
N THR A 497 5.25 20.02 -20.96
CA THR A 497 6.47 19.21 -21.01
C THR A 497 6.65 18.38 -19.74
N VAL A 498 6.40 18.97 -18.57
CA VAL A 498 6.61 18.30 -17.29
C VAL A 498 5.55 17.23 -17.02
N TRP A 499 4.28 17.48 -17.38
CA TRP A 499 3.23 16.45 -17.28
C TRP A 499 3.49 15.23 -18.16
N GLY A 500 4.29 15.39 -19.23
CA GLY A 500 4.70 14.29 -20.09
C GLY A 500 5.86 13.45 -19.56
N VAL A 501 6.50 13.83 -18.44
CA VAL A 501 7.63 13.10 -17.86
C VAL A 501 7.15 11.82 -17.18
N THR A 502 7.85 10.70 -17.38
CA THR A 502 7.52 9.45 -16.68
C THR A 502 7.72 9.62 -15.16
N PRO A 503 6.78 9.19 -14.29
CA PRO A 503 6.91 9.36 -12.84
C PRO A 503 8.20 8.79 -12.23
N ALA A 504 8.67 7.64 -12.75
CA ALA A 504 9.94 7.03 -12.37
C ALA A 504 11.17 7.92 -12.62
N LEU A 505 11.05 8.91 -13.51
CA LEU A 505 12.10 9.85 -13.89
C LEU A 505 11.98 11.23 -13.21
N HIS A 506 11.09 11.40 -12.22
CA HIS A 506 10.96 12.67 -11.48
C HIS A 506 12.23 13.07 -10.71
N SER A 507 13.00 12.11 -10.19
CA SER A 507 14.29 12.41 -9.54
C SER A 507 15.33 12.91 -10.57
N PRO A 508 15.56 12.23 -11.72
CA PRO A 508 16.33 12.78 -12.83
C PRO A 508 15.84 14.14 -13.33
N LEU A 509 14.52 14.36 -13.42
CA LEU A 509 13.93 15.65 -13.79
C LEU A 509 14.40 16.78 -12.87
N MET A 510 14.32 16.59 -11.55
CA MET A 510 14.81 17.58 -10.58
C MET A 510 16.31 17.83 -10.72
N SER A 511 17.10 16.78 -11.01
CA SER A 511 18.54 16.92 -11.25
C SER A 511 18.83 17.72 -12.53
N VAL A 512 18.11 17.46 -13.62
CA VAL A 512 18.22 18.21 -14.89
C VAL A 512 17.81 19.67 -14.70
N THR A 513 16.69 19.95 -14.06
CA THR A 513 16.25 21.33 -13.82
C THR A 513 17.25 22.10 -12.99
N ASN A 514 17.90 21.44 -12.03
CA ASN A 514 18.96 22.05 -11.23
C ASN A 514 20.28 22.25 -12.02
N ALA A 515 20.60 21.36 -12.95
CA ALA A 515 21.75 21.56 -13.84
C ALA A 515 21.52 22.78 -14.75
N ILE A 516 20.32 22.86 -15.34
CA ILE A 516 19.90 23.93 -16.24
C ILE A 516 19.74 25.26 -15.49
N SER A 517 19.26 25.26 -14.24
CA SER A 517 19.10 26.48 -13.43
C SER A 517 20.42 27.20 -13.19
N GLY A 518 21.56 26.49 -13.27
CA GLY A 518 22.90 27.09 -13.26
C GLY A 518 23.17 28.07 -14.40
N ILE A 519 22.23 28.26 -15.34
CA ILE A 519 22.27 29.34 -16.34
C ILE A 519 22.19 30.75 -15.72
N THR A 520 21.95 30.88 -14.41
CA THR A 520 22.29 32.10 -13.63
C THR A 520 23.73 32.55 -13.86
N ALA A 521 24.63 31.65 -14.31
CA ALA A 521 25.96 32.00 -14.78
C ALA A 521 25.94 33.08 -15.87
N VAL A 522 24.92 33.11 -16.75
CA VAL A 522 24.77 34.14 -17.79
C VAL A 522 24.65 35.53 -17.16
N GLY A 523 23.85 35.68 -16.08
CA GLY A 523 23.72 36.95 -15.38
C GLY A 523 25.01 37.40 -14.71
N GLY A 524 25.75 36.47 -14.10
CA GLY A 524 27.09 36.74 -13.57
C GLY A 524 28.08 37.14 -14.66
N LEU A 525 28.14 36.40 -15.77
CA LEU A 525 29.06 36.67 -16.88
C LEU A 525 28.85 38.06 -17.47
N LEU A 526 27.60 38.49 -17.68
CA LEU A 526 27.27 39.82 -18.23
C LEU A 526 27.84 41.00 -17.42
N LEU A 527 28.12 40.80 -16.13
CA LEU A 527 28.62 41.83 -15.21
C LEU A 527 30.09 41.61 -14.79
N MET A 528 30.74 40.58 -15.31
CA MET A 528 32.18 40.38 -15.12
C MET A 528 32.96 41.32 -16.05
N GLY A 529 34.05 41.89 -15.54
CA GLY A 529 34.86 42.90 -16.22
C GLY A 529 36.22 43.10 -15.54
N GLY A 530 36.90 44.18 -15.91
CA GLY A 530 38.24 44.49 -15.39
C GLY A 530 39.35 43.82 -16.21
N GLY A 531 40.07 42.88 -15.59
CA GLY A 531 41.16 42.12 -16.23
C GLY A 531 41.15 40.66 -15.77
N VAL A 532 42.32 40.05 -15.58
CA VAL A 532 42.43 38.66 -15.08
C VAL A 532 41.81 38.51 -13.68
N MET A 533 41.75 39.59 -12.91
CA MET A 533 41.10 39.66 -11.61
C MET A 533 40.04 40.78 -11.60
N PRO A 534 38.98 40.67 -10.77
CA PRO A 534 38.02 41.74 -10.58
C PRO A 534 38.70 43.02 -10.07
N SER A 535 38.29 44.17 -10.59
CA SER A 535 38.78 45.50 -10.22
C SER A 535 37.90 46.21 -9.19
N ASN A 536 36.64 45.81 -9.08
CA ASN A 536 35.66 46.44 -8.20
C ASN A 536 34.66 45.42 -7.59
N THR A 537 33.78 45.93 -6.72
CA THR A 537 32.80 45.10 -6.01
C THR A 537 31.78 44.45 -6.95
N ILE A 538 31.33 45.15 -8.00
CA ILE A 538 30.34 44.63 -8.97
C ILE A 538 30.90 43.38 -9.63
N GLU A 539 32.12 43.49 -10.17
CA GLU A 539 32.83 42.40 -10.85
C GLU A 539 33.13 41.23 -9.89
N THR A 540 33.38 41.52 -8.61
CA THR A 540 33.61 40.48 -7.59
C THR A 540 32.33 39.70 -7.26
N LEU A 541 31.20 40.41 -7.11
CA LEU A 541 29.89 39.78 -6.91
C LEU A 541 29.48 38.96 -8.12
N ALA A 542 29.69 39.50 -9.33
CA ALA A 542 29.43 38.84 -10.61
C ALA A 542 30.27 37.57 -10.79
N ALA A 543 31.58 37.63 -10.53
CA ALA A 543 32.45 36.46 -10.56
C ALA A 543 32.06 35.39 -9.53
N SER A 544 31.59 35.81 -8.35
CA SER A 544 31.10 34.89 -7.31
C SER A 544 29.79 34.21 -7.73
N ALA A 545 28.85 34.95 -8.31
CA ALA A 545 27.60 34.42 -8.85
C ALA A 545 27.86 33.42 -10.00
N ALA A 546 28.79 33.75 -10.91
CA ALA A 546 29.20 32.85 -11.98
C ALA A 546 29.85 31.57 -11.41
N LEU A 547 30.77 31.69 -10.44
CA LEU A 547 31.46 30.55 -9.83
C LEU A 547 30.46 29.51 -9.28
N ILE A 548 29.53 29.93 -8.42
CA ILE A 548 28.55 29.02 -7.80
C ILE A 548 27.56 28.48 -8.82
N SER A 549 27.24 29.24 -9.87
CA SER A 549 26.40 28.78 -10.97
C SER A 549 27.08 27.66 -11.77
N PHE A 550 28.39 27.77 -12.02
CA PHE A 550 29.17 26.70 -12.66
C PHE A 550 29.30 25.44 -11.78
N VAL A 551 29.32 25.58 -10.44
CA VAL A 551 29.22 24.42 -9.53
C VAL A 551 27.92 23.66 -9.79
N ASN A 552 26.80 24.36 -9.95
CA ASN A 552 25.50 23.76 -10.24
C ASN A 552 25.43 23.11 -11.62
N ILE A 553 25.93 23.76 -12.67
CA ILE A 553 25.91 23.22 -14.04
C ILE A 553 26.62 21.86 -14.08
N PHE A 554 27.89 21.82 -13.71
CA PHE A 554 28.70 20.60 -13.81
C PHE A 554 28.26 19.54 -12.81
N GLY A 555 27.91 19.94 -11.59
CA GLY A 555 27.41 19.03 -10.57
C GLY A 555 26.09 18.36 -10.99
N GLY A 556 25.13 19.16 -11.45
CA GLY A 556 23.81 18.70 -11.85
C GLY A 556 23.83 17.78 -13.08
N PHE A 557 24.56 18.11 -14.14
CA PHE A 557 24.63 17.25 -15.33
C PHE A 557 25.32 15.92 -15.04
N LEU A 558 26.35 15.92 -14.19
CA LEU A 558 27.05 14.68 -13.82
C LEU A 558 26.21 13.77 -12.93
N VAL A 559 25.46 14.34 -11.97
CA VAL A 559 24.50 13.59 -11.14
C VAL A 559 23.39 13.01 -12.03
N THR A 560 22.84 13.82 -12.94
CA THR A 560 21.82 13.37 -13.90
C THR A 560 22.32 12.18 -14.71
N GLN A 561 23.51 12.28 -15.31
CA GLN A 561 24.08 11.21 -16.11
C GLN A 561 24.21 9.91 -15.29
N ARG A 562 24.75 10.00 -14.06
CA ARG A 562 24.88 8.86 -13.16
C ARG A 562 23.55 8.18 -12.88
N MET A 563 22.50 8.95 -12.62
CA MET A 563 21.16 8.40 -12.34
C MET A 563 20.55 7.73 -13.57
N LEU A 564 20.65 8.37 -14.74
CA LEU A 564 20.10 7.82 -15.98
C LEU A 564 20.80 6.53 -16.40
N ASP A 565 22.11 6.44 -16.16
CA ASP A 565 22.88 5.23 -16.46
C ASP A 565 22.50 4.03 -15.57
N MET A 566 21.94 4.26 -14.37
CA MET A 566 21.46 3.18 -13.48
C MET A 566 20.23 2.47 -14.01
N PHE A 567 19.42 3.14 -14.83
CA PHE A 567 18.24 2.53 -15.45
C PHE A 567 18.58 1.72 -16.70
N LYS A 568 19.82 1.76 -17.18
CA LYS A 568 20.25 0.98 -18.34
C LYS A 568 20.27 -0.50 -17.99
N ARG A 569 19.53 -1.31 -18.74
CA ARG A 569 19.51 -2.76 -18.53
C ARG A 569 20.77 -3.38 -19.13
N PRO A 570 21.31 -4.46 -18.54
CA PRO A 570 22.41 -5.23 -19.15
C PRO A 570 22.04 -5.81 -20.52
N THR A 571 20.75 -6.00 -20.80
CA THR A 571 20.20 -6.54 -22.04
C THR A 571 19.83 -5.47 -23.07
N ASP A 572 19.96 -4.18 -22.75
CA ASP A 572 19.69 -3.11 -23.71
C ASP A 572 20.74 -3.11 -24.83
N PRO A 573 20.34 -2.76 -26.07
CA PRO A 573 21.28 -2.56 -27.17
C PRO A 573 22.38 -1.54 -26.82
N PRO A 574 23.59 -1.66 -27.39
CA PRO A 574 24.61 -0.64 -27.25
C PRO A 574 24.11 0.73 -27.73
N GLU A 575 24.25 1.74 -26.87
CA GLU A 575 23.90 3.13 -27.17
C GLU A 575 25.15 3.91 -27.58
N HIS A 576 25.02 4.80 -28.56
CA HIS A 576 26.13 5.58 -29.12
C HIS A 576 26.00 7.07 -28.78
N ASN A 577 25.88 7.39 -27.49
CA ASN A 577 25.60 8.76 -27.01
C ASN A 577 26.65 9.80 -27.44
N TYR A 578 27.89 9.39 -27.76
CA TYR A 578 28.92 10.29 -28.29
C TYR A 578 28.52 10.93 -29.64
N LEU A 579 27.60 10.31 -30.39
CA LEU A 579 27.08 10.87 -31.65
C LEU A 579 26.28 12.16 -31.43
N PHE A 580 25.75 12.41 -30.24
CA PHE A 580 25.13 13.70 -29.91
C PHE A 580 26.16 14.85 -29.87
N GLY A 581 27.46 14.54 -29.92
CA GLY A 581 28.50 15.54 -30.19
C GLY A 581 28.42 16.15 -31.59
N ILE A 582 27.82 15.47 -32.57
CA ILE A 582 27.64 15.99 -33.94
C ILE A 582 26.74 17.25 -33.94
N PRO A 583 25.47 17.20 -33.47
CA PRO A 583 24.64 18.40 -33.41
C PRO A 583 25.24 19.48 -32.50
N ALA A 584 25.93 19.12 -31.41
CA ALA A 584 26.63 20.10 -30.56
C ALA A 584 27.73 20.86 -31.34
N ALA A 585 28.55 20.13 -32.09
CA ALA A 585 29.62 20.71 -32.90
C ALA A 585 29.08 21.56 -34.05
N VAL A 586 28.00 21.12 -34.70
CA VAL A 586 27.32 21.90 -35.76
C VAL A 586 26.73 23.19 -35.18
N PHE A 587 26.07 23.10 -34.02
CA PHE A 587 25.47 24.26 -33.38
C PHE A 587 26.54 25.28 -32.94
N LEU A 588 27.53 24.86 -32.17
CA LEU A 588 28.59 25.75 -31.67
C LEU A 588 29.51 26.25 -32.78
N GLY A 589 29.86 25.39 -33.75
CA GLY A 589 30.68 25.76 -34.89
C GLY A 589 29.95 26.71 -35.84
N GLY A 590 28.68 26.45 -36.13
CA GLY A 590 27.82 27.32 -36.92
C GLY A 590 27.60 28.68 -36.27
N TYR A 591 27.34 28.70 -34.95
CA TYR A 591 27.29 29.93 -34.16
C TYR A 591 28.63 30.68 -34.22
N GLY A 592 29.75 30.00 -34.00
CA GLY A 592 31.08 30.60 -34.04
C GLY A 592 31.40 31.25 -35.39
N LEU A 593 31.12 30.56 -36.50
CA LEU A 593 31.27 31.11 -37.85
C LEU A 593 30.38 32.32 -38.09
N GLY A 594 29.12 32.27 -37.65
CA GLY A 594 28.19 33.40 -37.78
C GLY A 594 28.60 34.61 -36.94
N ALA A 595 29.08 34.38 -35.72
CA ALA A 595 29.60 35.42 -34.83
C ALA A 595 30.89 36.06 -35.40
N MET A 596 31.80 35.25 -35.97
CA MET A 596 33.02 35.74 -36.65
C MET A 596 32.70 36.60 -37.88
N GLN A 597 31.58 36.34 -38.55
CA GLN A 597 31.09 37.15 -39.67
C GLN A 597 30.25 38.35 -39.22
N SER A 598 30.10 38.56 -37.90
CA SER A 598 29.30 39.64 -37.32
C SER A 598 27.85 39.66 -37.82
N LEU A 599 27.24 38.48 -38.00
CA LEU A 599 25.83 38.37 -38.36
C LEU A 599 24.95 38.87 -37.19
N PRO A 600 24.12 39.91 -37.39
CA PRO A 600 23.54 40.66 -36.27
C PRO A 600 22.57 39.84 -35.39
N GLU A 601 21.80 38.92 -35.99
CA GLU A 601 20.76 38.16 -35.27
C GLU A 601 21.25 36.81 -34.71
N ILE A 602 22.54 36.46 -34.91
CA ILE A 602 23.03 35.11 -34.60
C ILE A 602 22.98 34.80 -33.09
N HIS A 603 23.19 35.80 -32.22
CA HIS A 603 23.14 35.62 -30.77
C HIS A 603 21.72 35.30 -30.28
N GLN A 604 20.71 36.03 -30.77
CA GLN A 604 19.31 35.81 -30.41
C GLN A 604 18.81 34.44 -30.91
N MET A 605 19.20 34.05 -32.12
CA MET A 605 18.90 32.72 -32.66
C MET A 605 19.62 31.62 -31.89
N ALA A 606 20.85 31.85 -31.42
CA ALA A 606 21.56 30.91 -30.56
C ALA A 606 20.90 30.78 -29.18
N TYR A 607 20.36 31.85 -28.61
CA TYR A 607 19.53 31.79 -27.40
C TYR A 607 18.26 30.97 -27.63
N LEU A 608 17.54 31.19 -28.75
CA LEU A 608 16.37 30.38 -29.08
C LEU A 608 16.72 28.89 -29.24
N ALA A 609 17.77 28.56 -29.99
CA ALA A 609 18.23 27.19 -30.14
C ALA A 609 18.60 26.56 -28.78
N SER A 610 19.28 27.31 -27.92
CA SER A 610 19.64 26.91 -26.56
C SER A 610 18.40 26.63 -25.71
N SER A 611 17.40 27.51 -25.75
CA SER A 611 16.11 27.34 -25.07
C SER A 611 15.36 26.10 -25.55
N LEU A 612 15.32 25.86 -26.86
CA LEU A 612 14.69 24.66 -27.43
C LEU A 612 15.41 23.37 -27.00
N CYS A 613 16.74 23.40 -26.92
CA CYS A 613 17.52 22.30 -26.36
C CYS A 613 17.21 22.07 -24.87
N CYS A 614 17.08 23.12 -24.06
CA CYS A 614 16.67 23.00 -22.65
C CYS A 614 15.24 22.45 -22.49
N ILE A 615 14.29 22.86 -23.34
CA ILE A 615 12.94 22.27 -23.38
C ILE A 615 13.03 20.78 -23.76
N GLY A 616 13.79 20.47 -24.82
CA GLY A 616 14.06 19.11 -25.27
C GLY A 616 14.71 18.24 -24.20
N ALA A 617 15.46 18.83 -23.27
CA ALA A 617 16.05 18.12 -22.15
C ALA A 617 15.00 17.49 -21.24
N LEU A 618 13.91 18.22 -20.95
CA LEU A 618 12.80 17.72 -20.15
C LEU A 618 11.89 16.80 -20.97
N VAL A 619 11.62 17.15 -22.23
CA VAL A 619 10.84 16.27 -23.13
C VAL A 619 11.52 14.90 -23.27
N GLY A 620 12.85 14.86 -23.32
CA GLY A 620 13.61 13.60 -23.38
C GLY A 620 13.34 12.67 -22.20
N LEU A 621 12.92 13.20 -21.04
CA LEU A 621 12.56 12.41 -19.84
C LEU A 621 11.13 11.85 -19.88
N SER A 622 10.39 12.04 -20.96
CA SER A 622 9.06 11.42 -21.17
C SER A 622 9.09 9.90 -21.31
N SER A 623 10.27 9.32 -21.57
CA SER A 623 10.46 7.89 -21.57
C SER A 623 11.89 7.51 -21.15
N GLN A 624 12.03 6.30 -20.59
CA GLN A 624 13.34 5.77 -20.21
C GLN A 624 14.32 5.68 -21.39
N LYS A 625 13.80 5.35 -22.57
CA LYS A 625 14.58 5.19 -23.81
C LYS A 625 15.20 6.52 -24.28
N THR A 626 14.45 7.61 -24.18
CA THR A 626 14.88 8.94 -24.62
C THR A 626 15.60 9.74 -23.54
N SER A 627 15.60 9.26 -22.29
CA SER A 627 16.11 10.03 -21.13
C SER A 627 17.55 10.54 -21.29
N ARG A 628 18.45 9.74 -21.87
CA ARG A 628 19.85 10.12 -22.13
C ARG A 628 19.99 11.21 -23.20
N LEU A 629 19.13 11.19 -24.23
CA LEU A 629 19.04 12.28 -25.21
C LEU A 629 18.62 13.58 -24.49
N GLY A 630 17.69 13.50 -23.53
CA GLY A 630 17.31 14.63 -22.69
C GLY A 630 18.52 15.28 -22.00
N ASN A 631 19.38 14.47 -21.36
CA ASN A 631 20.60 14.98 -20.73
C ASN A 631 21.56 15.65 -21.73
N ALA A 632 21.74 15.04 -22.92
CA ALA A 632 22.58 15.60 -23.97
C ALA A 632 22.05 16.94 -24.52
N LEU A 633 20.74 17.04 -24.74
CA LEU A 633 20.10 18.29 -25.16
C LEU A 633 20.24 19.38 -24.09
N GLY A 634 20.10 19.05 -22.81
CA GLY A 634 20.34 19.99 -21.71
C GLY A 634 21.77 20.54 -21.72
N MET A 635 22.77 19.67 -21.88
CA MET A 635 24.19 20.10 -21.98
C MET A 635 24.43 21.00 -23.18
N MET A 636 23.85 20.67 -24.35
CA MET A 636 23.93 21.52 -25.55
C MET A 636 23.26 22.87 -25.34
N GLY A 637 22.09 22.90 -24.70
CA GLY A 637 21.35 24.14 -24.43
C GLY A 637 22.11 25.09 -23.50
N VAL A 638 22.62 24.59 -22.37
CA VAL A 638 23.38 25.43 -21.43
C VAL A 638 24.69 25.91 -22.05
N THR A 639 25.41 25.04 -22.76
CA THR A 639 26.68 25.39 -23.41
C THR A 639 26.48 26.41 -24.52
N GLY A 640 25.46 26.22 -25.36
CA GLY A 640 25.08 27.16 -26.41
C GLY A 640 24.69 28.52 -25.86
N GLY A 641 23.95 28.54 -24.75
CA GLY A 641 23.56 29.77 -24.06
C GLY A 641 24.75 30.58 -23.57
N ILE A 642 25.70 29.91 -22.91
CA ILE A 642 26.92 30.55 -22.41
C ILE A 642 27.79 31.03 -23.58
N ALA A 643 27.94 30.24 -24.65
CA ALA A 643 28.69 30.65 -25.84
C ALA A 643 28.05 31.86 -26.54
N ALA A 644 26.71 31.90 -26.61
CA ALA A 644 25.94 33.02 -27.12
C ALA A 644 26.20 34.30 -26.32
N THR A 645 26.16 34.20 -24.98
CA THR A 645 26.46 35.32 -24.07
C THR A 645 27.90 35.82 -24.25
N LEU A 646 28.89 34.92 -24.24
CA LEU A 646 30.30 35.28 -24.39
C LEU A 646 30.58 35.96 -25.73
N GLY A 647 30.01 35.45 -26.82
CA GLY A 647 30.19 36.05 -28.14
C GLY A 647 29.44 37.38 -28.29
N HIS A 648 28.28 37.55 -27.65
CA HIS A 648 27.55 38.82 -27.64
C HIS A 648 28.33 39.92 -26.89
N MET A 649 28.96 39.56 -25.77
CA MET A 649 29.77 40.48 -24.98
C MET A 649 31.11 40.83 -25.64
N ALA A 650 31.71 39.89 -26.38
CA ALA A 650 33.06 39.99 -26.94
C ALA A 650 34.10 40.49 -25.91
N PRO A 651 34.31 39.77 -24.79
CA PRO A 651 35.20 40.22 -23.71
C PRO A 651 36.65 40.31 -24.16
N SER A 652 37.45 41.14 -23.49
CA SER A 652 38.90 41.18 -23.68
C SER A 652 39.53 39.83 -23.31
N THR A 653 40.72 39.53 -23.85
CA THR A 653 41.43 38.29 -23.56
C THR A 653 41.62 38.06 -22.05
N ASP A 654 41.93 39.10 -21.29
CA ASP A 654 42.16 39.02 -19.85
C ASP A 654 40.88 38.65 -19.09
N VAL A 655 39.75 39.28 -19.44
CA VAL A 655 38.44 38.97 -18.84
C VAL A 655 37.97 37.57 -19.28
N LEU A 656 38.25 37.16 -20.51
CA LEU A 656 37.94 35.81 -20.98
C LEU A 656 38.74 34.74 -20.20
N ILE A 657 40.01 35.01 -19.88
CA ILE A 657 40.83 34.16 -19.00
C ILE A 657 40.22 34.08 -17.60
N GLN A 658 39.77 35.21 -17.04
CA GLN A 658 39.07 35.26 -15.76
C GLN A 658 37.79 34.41 -15.78
N MET A 659 36.92 34.61 -16.77
CA MET A 659 35.67 33.84 -16.96
C MET A 659 35.96 32.34 -17.11
N GLY A 660 36.97 31.96 -17.91
CA GLY A 660 37.40 30.58 -18.08
C GLY A 660 37.95 29.97 -16.78
N GLY A 661 38.70 30.74 -15.99
CA GLY A 661 39.21 30.33 -14.68
C GLY A 661 38.09 30.10 -13.66
N VAL A 662 37.11 31.00 -13.60
CA VAL A 662 35.91 30.88 -12.76
C VAL A 662 35.08 29.67 -13.16
N ALA A 663 34.82 29.48 -14.46
CA ALA A 663 34.11 28.32 -14.98
C ALA A 663 34.83 27.01 -14.70
N GLY A 664 36.16 26.99 -14.87
CA GLY A 664 37.00 25.83 -14.59
C GLY A 664 37.00 25.44 -13.11
N LEU A 665 37.13 26.41 -12.21
CA LEU A 665 37.09 26.17 -10.76
C LEU A 665 35.71 25.69 -10.31
N GLY A 666 34.65 26.37 -10.75
CA GLY A 666 33.27 25.97 -10.44
C GLY A 666 32.96 24.57 -10.96
N GLY A 667 33.34 24.29 -12.21
CA GLY A 667 33.16 22.99 -12.82
C GLY A 667 33.93 21.86 -12.13
N LEU A 668 35.17 22.13 -11.68
CA LEU A 668 35.97 21.20 -10.89
C LEU A 668 35.28 20.88 -9.55
N LEU A 669 34.87 21.89 -8.80
CA LEU A 669 34.20 21.73 -7.51
C LEU A 669 32.89 20.95 -7.66
N GLY A 670 32.03 21.35 -8.61
CA GLY A 670 30.77 20.67 -8.91
C GLY A 670 30.98 19.20 -9.28
N SER A 671 31.96 18.91 -10.14
CA SER A 671 32.30 17.55 -10.55
C SER A 671 32.81 16.69 -9.38
N ILE A 672 33.63 17.24 -8.48
CA ILE A 672 34.15 16.52 -7.31
C ILE A 672 32.99 16.16 -6.36
N ILE A 673 32.10 17.12 -6.08
CA ILE A 673 30.94 16.90 -5.21
C ILE A 673 30.03 15.83 -5.82
N ALA A 674 29.68 15.99 -7.10
CA ALA A 674 28.78 15.09 -7.83
C ALA A 674 29.33 13.66 -7.97
N LYS A 675 30.65 13.45 -8.03
CA LYS A 675 31.24 12.09 -8.08
C LYS A 675 31.27 11.38 -6.73
N ARG A 676 31.40 12.13 -5.62
CA ARG A 676 31.57 11.55 -4.27
C ARG A 676 30.26 11.20 -3.59
N ILE A 677 29.16 11.86 -3.98
CA ILE A 677 27.85 11.65 -3.34
C ILE A 677 27.28 10.25 -3.64
N GLN A 678 26.64 9.66 -2.64
CA GLN A 678 25.84 8.44 -2.79
C GLN A 678 24.43 8.81 -3.27
N ILE A 679 23.75 7.90 -3.98
CA ILE A 679 22.39 8.17 -4.51
C ILE A 679 21.35 8.29 -3.39
N THR A 680 21.57 7.61 -2.27
CA THR A 680 20.75 7.78 -1.06
C THR A 680 20.79 9.21 -0.51
N ASP A 681 21.89 9.93 -0.77
CA ASP A 681 22.16 11.29 -0.32
C ASP A 681 21.78 12.37 -1.36
N LEU A 682 21.10 11.96 -2.43
CA LEU A 682 20.67 12.86 -3.49
C LEU A 682 19.71 13.97 -3.02
N PRO A 683 18.71 13.72 -2.14
CA PRO A 683 17.76 14.77 -1.74
C PRO A 683 18.44 15.98 -1.11
N GLN A 684 19.43 15.76 -0.23
CA GLN A 684 20.16 16.85 0.39
C GLN A 684 21.09 17.55 -0.61
N LEU A 685 21.69 16.84 -1.58
CA LEU A 685 22.51 17.49 -2.60
C LEU A 685 21.67 18.43 -3.48
N VAL A 686 20.46 17.99 -3.87
CA VAL A 686 19.52 18.81 -4.65
C VAL A 686 19.13 20.06 -3.85
N ALA A 687 18.81 19.91 -2.56
CA ALA A 687 18.57 21.06 -1.69
C ALA A 687 19.80 22.01 -1.62
N ALA A 688 21.01 21.48 -1.49
CA ALA A 688 22.23 22.30 -1.47
C ALA A 688 22.41 23.08 -2.78
N PHE A 689 22.17 22.47 -3.94
CA PHE A 689 22.31 23.15 -5.22
C PHE A 689 21.25 24.24 -5.46
N HIS A 690 20.00 24.05 -5.03
CA HIS A 690 19.00 25.13 -5.07
C HIS A 690 19.43 26.35 -4.25
N SER A 691 20.12 26.12 -3.12
CA SER A 691 20.65 27.23 -2.32
C SER A 691 21.67 28.07 -3.11
N LEU A 692 22.52 27.41 -3.93
CA LEU A 692 23.50 28.10 -4.76
C LEU A 692 22.83 28.95 -5.85
N VAL A 693 21.70 28.48 -6.43
CA VAL A 693 20.91 29.29 -7.38
C VAL A 693 20.34 30.53 -6.69
N GLY A 694 19.74 30.34 -5.51
CA GLY A 694 19.16 31.46 -4.74
C GLY A 694 20.21 32.50 -4.36
N ALA A 695 21.41 32.06 -3.96
CA ALA A 695 22.53 32.95 -3.68
C ALA A 695 23.02 33.67 -4.94
N ALA A 696 23.16 32.97 -6.08
CA ALA A 696 23.56 33.57 -7.35
C ALA A 696 22.59 34.68 -7.78
N ALA A 697 21.28 34.45 -7.61
CA ALA A 697 20.26 35.42 -7.94
C ALA A 697 20.35 36.70 -7.09
N VAL A 698 20.54 36.57 -5.78
CA VAL A 698 20.73 37.72 -4.89
C VAL A 698 21.99 38.49 -5.27
N LEU A 699 23.11 37.80 -5.50
CA LEU A 699 24.38 38.43 -5.89
C LEU A 699 24.25 39.17 -7.23
N THR A 700 23.59 38.57 -8.21
CA THR A 700 23.37 39.15 -9.54
C THR A 700 22.46 40.37 -9.45
N CYS A 701 21.37 40.32 -8.67
CA CYS A 701 20.50 41.47 -8.47
C CYS A 701 21.23 42.64 -7.81
N VAL A 702 22.00 42.39 -6.75
CA VAL A 702 22.78 43.45 -6.07
C VAL A 702 23.82 44.04 -7.01
N ALA A 703 24.57 43.20 -7.74
CA ALA A 703 25.57 43.66 -8.71
C ALA A 703 24.94 44.50 -9.83
N THR A 704 23.80 44.05 -10.39
CA THR A 704 23.08 44.76 -11.46
C THR A 704 22.56 46.11 -10.97
N TYR A 705 21.99 46.18 -9.76
CA TYR A 705 21.55 47.46 -9.20
C TYR A 705 22.71 48.44 -9.08
N MET A 706 23.88 48.00 -8.58
CA MET A 706 25.07 48.84 -8.48
C MET A 706 25.58 49.32 -9.85
N HIS A 707 25.54 48.44 -10.84
CA HIS A 707 25.99 48.72 -12.21
C HIS A 707 25.07 49.72 -12.92
N ASP A 708 23.76 49.47 -12.89
CA ASP A 708 22.78 50.23 -13.68
C ASP A 708 22.24 51.47 -12.95
N PHE A 709 22.56 51.64 -11.66
CA PHE A 709 22.07 52.77 -10.86
C PHE A 709 22.21 54.14 -11.55
N PRO A 710 23.36 54.48 -12.19
CA PRO A 710 23.50 55.77 -12.87
C PRO A 710 22.50 55.98 -14.01
N SER A 711 22.11 54.91 -14.71
CA SER A 711 21.14 54.96 -15.82
C SER A 711 19.68 54.90 -15.37
N LEU A 712 19.38 54.39 -14.17
CA LEU A 712 18.00 54.27 -13.66
C LEU A 712 17.28 55.62 -13.51
N ALA A 713 18.02 56.73 -13.38
CA ALA A 713 17.42 58.06 -13.26
C ALA A 713 16.75 58.53 -14.58
N THR A 714 17.22 58.02 -15.72
CA THR A 714 16.80 58.46 -17.06
C THR A 714 16.09 57.37 -17.86
N ASP A 715 16.09 56.13 -17.38
CA ASP A 715 15.48 54.99 -18.08
C ASP A 715 13.94 54.96 -17.86
N PRO A 716 13.11 55.05 -18.92
CA PRO A 716 11.66 54.86 -18.83
C PRO A 716 11.23 53.52 -18.21
N ALA A 717 12.08 52.50 -18.27
CA ALA A 717 11.85 51.18 -17.69
C ALA A 717 12.38 51.00 -16.26
N ALA A 718 12.93 52.04 -15.63
CA ALA A 718 13.59 51.95 -14.33
C ALA A 718 12.73 51.27 -13.25
N ASN A 719 11.43 51.54 -13.20
CA ASN A 719 10.54 50.91 -12.22
C ASN A 719 10.34 49.42 -12.48
N VAL A 720 10.30 48.97 -13.74
CA VAL A 720 10.22 47.54 -14.08
C VAL A 720 11.51 46.84 -13.70
N LEU A 721 12.67 47.45 -13.98
CA LEU A 721 13.97 46.91 -13.56
C LEU A 721 14.09 46.83 -12.03
N LYS A 722 13.72 47.89 -11.31
CA LYS A 722 13.65 47.89 -9.83
C LYS A 722 12.71 46.79 -9.31
N THR A 723 11.60 46.52 -9.99
CA THR A 723 10.68 45.44 -9.64
C THR A 723 11.34 44.07 -9.80
N ALA A 724 11.99 43.82 -10.94
CA ALA A 724 12.68 42.57 -11.21
C ALA A 724 13.84 42.34 -10.22
N LEU A 725 14.63 43.37 -9.93
CA LEU A 725 15.70 43.37 -8.92
C LEU A 725 15.19 42.99 -7.53
N PHE A 726 14.09 43.61 -7.09
CA PHE A 726 13.48 43.34 -5.80
C PHE A 726 12.96 41.89 -5.74
N LEU A 727 12.20 41.46 -6.75
CA LEU A 727 11.63 40.11 -6.79
C LEU A 727 12.71 39.04 -6.86
N GLY A 728 13.75 39.23 -7.69
CA GLY A 728 14.89 38.32 -7.77
C GLY A 728 15.63 38.21 -6.43
N THR A 729 15.84 39.33 -5.74
CA THR A 729 16.44 39.36 -4.39
C THR A 729 15.57 38.64 -3.36
N TYR A 730 14.26 38.91 -3.34
CA TYR A 730 13.32 38.29 -2.42
C TYR A 730 13.21 36.78 -2.63
N ILE A 731 12.96 36.35 -3.87
CA ILE A 731 12.81 34.92 -4.22
C ILE A 731 14.13 34.19 -4.00
N GLY A 732 15.26 34.80 -4.40
CA GLY A 732 16.60 34.25 -4.19
C GLY A 732 16.94 34.07 -2.70
N GLY A 733 16.62 35.06 -1.86
CA GLY A 733 16.84 34.99 -0.41
C GLY A 733 16.03 33.89 0.28
N VAL A 734 14.73 33.77 -0.05
CA VAL A 734 13.89 32.67 0.45
C VAL A 734 14.42 31.31 -0.01
N THR A 735 14.83 31.21 -1.28
CA THR A 735 15.35 29.97 -1.88
C THR A 735 16.66 29.55 -1.22
N PHE A 736 17.58 30.49 -1.03
CA PHE A 736 18.87 30.26 -0.39
C PHE A 736 18.72 29.64 1.00
N SER A 737 18.04 30.35 1.90
CA SER A 737 17.97 29.92 3.30
C SER A 737 17.02 28.75 3.52
N GLY A 738 15.89 28.71 2.81
CA GLY A 738 14.96 27.59 2.88
C GLY A 738 15.63 26.29 2.45
N SER A 739 16.42 26.34 1.38
CA SER A 739 17.13 25.15 0.89
C SER A 739 18.25 24.70 1.82
N LEU A 740 18.94 25.62 2.51
CA LEU A 740 19.92 25.28 3.54
C LEU A 740 19.28 24.61 4.76
N VAL A 741 18.10 25.07 5.19
CA VAL A 741 17.34 24.42 6.28
C VAL A 741 16.86 23.03 5.85
N ALA A 742 16.36 22.90 4.61
CA ALA A 742 15.97 21.61 4.05
C ALA A 742 17.16 20.63 4.00
N TYR A 743 18.32 21.07 3.51
CA TYR A 743 19.57 20.32 3.55
C TYR A 743 19.90 19.87 4.98
N GLY A 744 19.90 20.80 5.96
CA GLY A 744 20.23 20.50 7.34
C GLY A 744 19.31 19.45 7.97
N LYS A 745 18.01 19.50 7.67
CA LYS A 745 17.02 18.51 8.15
C LYS A 745 17.18 17.14 7.48
N LEU A 746 17.44 17.09 6.17
CA LEU A 746 17.63 15.84 5.44
C LEU A 746 18.93 15.12 5.83
N GLN A 747 20.00 15.91 6.02
CA GLN A 747 21.30 15.43 6.46
C GLN A 747 21.31 14.97 7.93
N GLY A 748 20.32 15.38 8.73
CA GLY A 748 20.24 15.10 10.16
C GLY A 748 21.12 16.01 11.02
N VAL A 749 21.63 17.12 10.46
CA VAL A 749 22.31 18.18 11.21
C VAL A 749 21.30 18.98 12.04
N LEU A 750 20.09 19.16 11.51
CA LEU A 750 18.94 19.75 12.20
C LEU A 750 17.91 18.67 12.55
N ASN A 751 17.17 18.88 13.64
CA ASN A 751 16.09 17.99 14.03
C ASN A 751 15.00 17.96 12.94
N SER A 752 14.55 16.75 12.58
CA SER A 752 13.49 16.54 11.58
C SER A 752 12.10 16.95 12.06
N ALA A 753 11.90 17.16 13.37
CA ALA A 753 10.64 17.66 13.91
C ALA A 753 10.35 19.10 13.40
N PRO A 754 9.07 19.47 13.24
CA PRO A 754 8.68 20.85 12.93
C PRO A 754 9.00 21.78 14.13
N LEU A 755 9.75 22.85 13.90
CA LEU A 755 10.03 23.87 14.91
C LEU A 755 8.92 24.92 14.91
N LEU A 756 8.04 24.89 15.90
CA LEU A 756 6.89 25.76 15.98
C LEU A 756 7.15 26.96 16.88
N LEU A 757 7.48 28.11 16.29
CA LEU A 757 7.64 29.36 17.04
C LEU A 757 6.28 29.91 17.54
N PRO A 758 6.19 30.46 18.77
CA PRO A 758 5.01 31.18 19.22
C PRO A 758 4.67 32.33 18.25
N GLY A 759 3.43 32.40 17.78
CA GLY A 759 2.99 33.44 16.86
C GLY A 759 3.61 33.38 15.45
N ARG A 760 4.11 32.22 15.00
CA ARG A 760 4.80 32.05 13.68
C ARG A 760 4.10 32.70 12.48
N HIS A 761 2.76 32.70 12.45
CA HIS A 761 2.00 33.31 11.35
C HIS A 761 2.10 34.84 11.36
N TRP A 762 2.14 35.46 12.54
CA TRP A 762 2.39 36.89 12.69
C TRP A 762 3.82 37.25 12.31
N ILE A 763 4.80 36.42 12.68
CA ILE A 763 6.20 36.62 12.27
C ILE A 763 6.32 36.57 10.74
N ASN A 764 5.79 35.52 10.11
CA ASN A 764 5.86 35.36 8.65
C ASN A 764 5.04 36.44 7.92
N GLY A 765 3.87 36.80 8.42
CA GLY A 765 3.07 37.91 7.89
C GLY A 765 3.77 39.25 8.02
N GLY A 766 4.46 39.49 9.14
CA GLY A 766 5.28 40.68 9.37
C GLY A 766 6.49 40.75 8.45
N LEU A 767 7.20 39.63 8.24
CA LEU A 767 8.31 39.55 7.29
C LEU A 767 7.85 39.82 5.84
N LEU A 768 6.69 39.29 5.45
CA LEU A 768 6.10 39.57 4.13
C LEU A 768 5.70 41.05 4.00
N ALA A 769 4.98 41.59 4.99
CA ALA A 769 4.59 42.99 5.00
C ALA A 769 5.80 43.94 5.01
N GLY A 770 6.85 43.59 5.75
CA GLY A 770 8.11 44.33 5.77
C GLY A 770 8.81 44.35 4.41
N ASN A 771 8.83 43.21 3.69
CA ASN A 771 9.33 43.16 2.31
C ASN A 771 8.49 44.03 1.37
N LEU A 772 7.16 43.98 1.45
CA LEU A 772 6.29 44.84 0.62
C LEU A 772 6.49 46.33 0.93
N ALA A 773 6.69 46.69 2.20
CA ALA A 773 7.03 48.06 2.60
C ALA A 773 8.41 48.48 2.06
N ALA A 774 9.40 47.58 2.11
CA ALA A 774 10.72 47.83 1.54
C ALA A 774 10.66 48.03 0.02
N MET A 775 9.80 47.28 -0.69
CA MET A 775 9.55 47.49 -2.12
C MET A 775 8.97 48.88 -2.42
N GLY A 776 7.96 49.29 -1.64
CA GLY A 776 7.37 50.63 -1.77
C GLY A 776 8.38 51.74 -1.51
N ALA A 777 9.19 51.60 -0.46
CA ALA A 777 10.28 52.54 -0.16
C ALA A 777 11.35 52.54 -1.26
N PHE A 778 11.65 51.38 -1.86
CA PHE A 778 12.69 51.24 -2.88
C PHE A 778 12.35 51.97 -4.19
N TYR A 779 11.06 52.08 -4.52
CA TYR A 779 10.62 52.91 -5.64
C TYR A 779 10.83 54.40 -5.39
N LEU A 780 10.59 54.85 -4.16
CA LEU A 780 10.71 56.26 -3.77
C LEU A 780 12.15 56.69 -3.50
N GLU A 781 13.07 55.74 -3.30
CA GLU A 781 14.45 56.00 -2.95
C GLU A 781 15.31 56.37 -4.17
N PRO A 782 15.85 57.61 -4.22
CA PRO A 782 16.65 58.07 -5.35
C PRO A 782 18.15 57.86 -5.18
N SER A 783 18.64 57.45 -4.00
CA SER A 783 20.08 57.26 -3.75
C SER A 783 20.51 55.80 -3.87
N MET A 784 21.76 55.58 -4.30
CA MET A 784 22.32 54.24 -4.43
C MET A 784 22.44 53.56 -3.07
N ALA A 785 22.95 54.29 -2.08
CA ALA A 785 23.15 53.78 -0.73
C ALA A 785 21.83 53.40 -0.05
N GLY A 786 20.80 54.25 -0.17
CA GLY A 786 19.47 53.97 0.36
C GLY A 786 18.84 52.75 -0.34
N GLY A 787 18.90 52.69 -1.66
CA GLY A 787 18.34 51.56 -2.41
C GLY A 787 19.07 50.24 -2.15
N LEU A 788 20.40 50.25 -2.00
CA LEU A 788 21.17 49.09 -1.55
C LEU A 788 20.80 48.69 -0.11
N GLY A 789 20.56 49.66 0.78
CA GLY A 789 20.06 49.41 2.13
C GLY A 789 18.71 48.68 2.11
N LEU A 790 17.81 49.07 1.22
CA LEU A 790 16.49 48.45 1.07
C LEU A 790 16.54 47.07 0.39
N LEU A 791 17.39 46.88 -0.62
CA LEU A 791 17.65 45.56 -1.20
C LEU A 791 18.33 44.63 -0.18
N GLY A 792 19.27 45.14 0.62
CA GLY A 792 19.90 44.40 1.72
C GLY A 792 18.89 44.02 2.80
N ALA A 793 17.98 44.93 3.18
CA ALA A 793 16.89 44.64 4.10
C ALA A 793 15.95 43.56 3.54
N THR A 794 15.63 43.63 2.24
CA THR A 794 14.84 42.63 1.52
C THR A 794 15.52 41.27 1.57
N ALA A 795 16.82 41.21 1.25
CA ALA A 795 17.62 39.98 1.32
C ALA A 795 17.64 39.39 2.74
N ALA A 796 17.82 40.22 3.76
CA ALA A 796 17.82 39.78 5.16
C ALA A 796 16.44 39.24 5.60
N MET A 797 15.36 39.96 5.30
CA MET A 797 14.00 39.56 5.66
C MET A 797 13.53 38.32 4.91
N SER A 798 13.83 38.22 3.60
CA SER A 798 13.53 37.02 2.79
C SER A 798 14.33 35.81 3.23
N THR A 799 15.62 35.98 3.55
CA THR A 799 16.46 34.93 4.15
C THR A 799 15.87 34.48 5.49
N ALA A 800 15.49 35.40 6.37
CA ALA A 800 14.82 35.05 7.63
C ALA A 800 13.51 34.30 7.38
N MET A 801 12.71 34.73 6.40
CA MET A 801 11.44 34.10 6.03
C MET A 801 11.64 32.68 5.50
N GLY A 802 12.65 32.43 4.68
CA GLY A 802 12.98 31.08 4.22
C GLY A 802 13.36 30.13 5.37
N VAL A 803 14.08 30.64 6.39
CA VAL A 803 14.38 29.88 7.62
C VAL A 803 13.10 29.59 8.41
N THR A 804 12.30 30.61 8.71
CA THR A 804 11.12 30.47 9.58
C THR A 804 10.04 29.58 8.96
N LEU A 805 9.80 29.70 7.65
CA LEU A 805 8.86 28.83 6.93
C LEU A 805 9.36 27.38 6.90
N THR A 806 10.61 27.16 6.47
CA THR A 806 11.12 25.80 6.26
C THR A 806 11.37 25.05 7.57
N ALA A 807 11.80 25.76 8.62
CA ALA A 807 12.02 25.15 9.94
C ALA A 807 10.73 24.64 10.57
N ALA A 808 9.58 25.26 10.26
CA ALA A 808 8.27 24.84 10.75
C ALA A 808 7.72 23.58 10.04
N ILE A 809 8.38 23.09 8.99
CA ILE A 809 7.93 21.93 8.21
C ILE A 809 8.61 20.65 8.71
N GLY A 810 7.84 19.59 8.87
CA GLY A 810 8.32 18.28 9.33
C GLY A 810 9.16 17.55 8.28
N GLY A 811 10.00 16.62 8.74
CA GLY A 811 10.99 15.93 7.91
C GLY A 811 10.43 15.09 6.75
N ALA A 812 9.20 14.56 6.82
CA ALA A 812 8.65 13.82 5.67
C ALA A 812 7.76 14.66 4.75
N ASP A 813 7.44 15.90 5.13
CA ASP A 813 6.90 16.89 4.18
C ASP A 813 8.03 17.63 3.44
N MET A 814 9.28 17.41 3.85
CA MET A 814 10.46 18.01 3.23
C MET A 814 10.58 17.79 1.70
N PRO A 815 10.18 16.64 1.11
CA PRO A 815 10.19 16.47 -0.34
C PRO A 815 9.34 17.53 -1.06
N VAL A 816 8.20 17.91 -0.50
CA VAL A 816 7.36 18.99 -1.05
C VAL A 816 8.13 20.31 -1.02
N VAL A 817 8.78 20.62 0.10
CA VAL A 817 9.58 21.86 0.24
C VAL A 817 10.69 21.93 -0.80
N ILE A 818 11.40 20.83 -1.06
CA ILE A 818 12.45 20.78 -2.09
C ILE A 818 11.87 21.14 -3.46
N THR A 819 10.70 20.62 -3.83
CA THR A 819 10.06 20.93 -5.11
C THR A 819 9.55 22.37 -5.20
N VAL A 820 9.07 22.95 -4.10
CA VAL A 820 8.66 24.37 -4.03
C VAL A 820 9.86 25.29 -4.20
N LEU A 821 10.98 24.98 -3.52
CA LEU A 821 12.21 25.76 -3.65
C LEU A 821 12.86 25.58 -5.02
N ASN A 822 12.71 24.41 -5.66
CA ASN A 822 13.07 24.23 -7.07
C ASN A 822 12.25 25.18 -7.96
N SER A 823 10.94 25.28 -7.73
CA SER A 823 10.08 26.24 -8.44
C SER A 823 10.56 27.68 -8.26
N TYR A 824 10.88 28.08 -7.02
CA TYR A 824 11.39 29.42 -6.72
C TYR A 824 12.72 29.71 -7.42
N SER A 825 13.61 28.73 -7.54
CA SER A 825 14.85 28.89 -8.30
C SER A 825 14.58 29.24 -9.78
N GLY A 826 13.53 28.67 -10.39
CA GLY A 826 13.09 29.03 -11.74
C GLY A 826 12.48 30.44 -11.83
N TRP A 827 11.68 30.85 -10.86
CA TRP A 827 11.09 32.20 -10.85
C TRP A 827 12.13 33.29 -10.56
N ALA A 828 13.16 33.00 -9.76
CA ALA A 828 14.31 33.89 -9.59
C ALA A 828 15.04 34.11 -10.93
N LEU A 829 15.23 33.03 -11.70
CA LEU A 829 15.83 33.12 -13.03
C LEU A 829 14.95 33.89 -14.03
N CYS A 830 13.62 33.82 -13.91
CA CYS A 830 12.72 34.69 -14.68
C CYS A 830 12.94 36.16 -14.32
N ALA A 831 13.07 36.49 -13.04
CA ALA A 831 13.33 37.85 -12.59
C ALA A 831 14.67 38.37 -13.13
N GLU A 832 15.72 37.55 -13.12
CA GLU A 832 16.98 37.88 -13.80
C GLU A 832 16.81 38.07 -15.31
N GLY A 833 16.01 37.23 -15.98
CA GLY A 833 15.70 37.37 -17.40
C GLY A 833 14.97 38.67 -17.75
N PHE A 834 14.01 39.10 -16.93
CA PHE A 834 13.35 40.41 -17.09
C PHE A 834 14.31 41.56 -16.83
N MET A 835 15.16 41.45 -15.80
CA MET A 835 16.14 42.47 -15.44
C MET A 835 17.22 42.66 -16.52
N LEU A 836 17.73 41.56 -17.08
CA LEU A 836 18.82 41.58 -18.07
C LEU A 836 18.32 41.59 -19.52
N ASN A 837 17.00 41.70 -19.72
CA ASN A 837 16.32 41.59 -21.01
C ASN A 837 16.78 40.34 -21.82
N ASN A 838 16.84 39.19 -21.15
CA ASN A 838 17.39 37.94 -21.70
C ASN A 838 16.31 36.86 -21.88
N ASN A 839 15.98 36.56 -23.14
CA ASN A 839 14.96 35.56 -23.49
C ASN A 839 15.31 34.16 -22.98
N LEU A 840 16.57 33.74 -23.05
CA LEU A 840 16.99 32.40 -22.64
C LEU A 840 16.73 32.16 -21.16
N MET A 841 17.11 33.12 -20.32
CA MET A 841 16.91 33.04 -18.87
C MET A 841 15.41 33.01 -18.53
N THR A 842 14.60 33.82 -19.20
CA THR A 842 13.13 33.83 -19.02
C THR A 842 12.49 32.50 -19.42
N ILE A 843 12.86 31.93 -20.57
CA ILE A 843 12.30 30.65 -21.06
C ILE A 843 12.69 29.51 -20.10
N VAL A 844 13.98 29.44 -19.74
CA VAL A 844 14.50 28.41 -18.85
C VAL A 844 13.94 28.55 -17.44
N GLY A 845 13.82 29.78 -16.94
CA GLY A 845 13.22 30.06 -15.63
C GLY A 845 11.76 29.61 -15.57
N ALA A 846 10.96 29.92 -16.59
CA ALA A 846 9.56 29.51 -16.63
C ALA A 846 9.41 27.98 -16.71
N LEU A 847 10.31 27.31 -17.43
CA LEU A 847 10.37 25.85 -17.53
C LEU A 847 10.68 25.19 -16.17
N ILE A 848 11.67 25.70 -15.44
CA ILE A 848 12.03 25.18 -14.11
C ILE A 848 10.96 25.53 -13.07
N GLY A 849 10.44 26.75 -13.12
CA GLY A 849 9.39 27.24 -12.24
C GLY A 849 8.12 26.38 -12.33
N SER A 850 7.65 26.14 -13.56
CA SER A 850 6.51 25.24 -13.81
C SER A 850 6.80 23.80 -13.40
N SER A 851 8.00 23.28 -13.66
CA SER A 851 8.41 21.94 -13.24
C SER A 851 8.34 21.74 -11.73
N GLY A 852 8.93 22.65 -10.95
CA GLY A 852 8.88 22.58 -9.49
C GLY A 852 7.44 22.65 -8.97
N ALA A 853 6.62 23.55 -9.51
CA ALA A 853 5.24 23.73 -9.10
C ALA A 853 4.37 22.49 -9.35
N ILE A 854 4.52 21.84 -10.51
CA ILE A 854 3.80 20.61 -10.86
C ILE A 854 4.23 19.47 -9.93
N LEU A 855 5.53 19.29 -9.69
CA LEU A 855 6.01 18.26 -8.77
C LEU A 855 5.49 18.50 -7.34
N SER A 856 5.46 19.75 -6.86
CA SER A 856 4.84 20.09 -5.57
C SER A 856 3.37 19.71 -5.54
N TYR A 857 2.62 20.00 -6.60
CA TYR A 857 1.22 19.65 -6.71
C TYR A 857 0.99 18.13 -6.69
N ILE A 858 1.76 17.37 -7.48
CA ILE A 858 1.67 15.91 -7.53
C ILE A 858 1.93 15.31 -6.15
N MET A 859 2.96 15.77 -5.44
CA MET A 859 3.27 15.32 -4.08
C MET A 859 2.17 15.68 -3.08
N CYS A 860 1.66 16.92 -3.11
CA CYS A 860 0.55 17.35 -2.27
C CYS A 860 -0.72 16.50 -2.50
N LYS A 861 -1.07 16.26 -3.76
CA LYS A 861 -2.22 15.42 -4.15
C LYS A 861 -2.05 13.98 -3.66
N ALA A 862 -0.87 13.39 -3.83
CA ALA A 862 -0.57 12.04 -3.39
C ALA A 862 -0.55 11.87 -1.85
N MET A 863 -0.39 12.96 -1.09
CA MET A 863 -0.50 12.97 0.38
C MET A 863 -1.90 13.37 0.88
N ASN A 864 -2.83 13.71 -0.02
CA ASN A 864 -4.11 14.33 0.30
C ASN A 864 -3.98 15.58 1.22
N ARG A 865 -2.99 16.43 0.93
CA ARG A 865 -2.75 17.69 1.66
C ARG A 865 -2.63 18.85 0.66
N SER A 866 -3.19 20.00 1.02
CA SER A 866 -3.02 21.21 0.21
C SER A 866 -1.63 21.83 0.40
N LEU A 867 -1.11 22.51 -0.61
CA LEU A 867 0.18 23.20 -0.53
C LEU A 867 0.25 24.23 0.63
N PRO A 868 -0.78 25.06 0.88
CA PRO A 868 -0.80 25.94 2.05
C PRO A 868 -0.73 25.17 3.37
N ASN A 869 -1.40 24.03 3.50
CA ASN A 869 -1.34 23.22 4.72
C ASN A 869 0.06 22.66 4.96
N VAL A 870 0.78 22.28 3.90
CA VAL A 870 2.17 21.80 4.02
C VAL A 870 3.11 22.93 4.43
N ILE A 871 3.07 24.08 3.74
CA ILE A 871 4.00 25.20 3.96
C ILE A 871 3.74 25.94 5.27
N LEU A 872 2.47 26.09 5.69
CA LEU A 872 2.11 26.81 6.92
C LEU A 872 2.05 25.90 8.16
N GLY A 873 2.34 24.60 8.02
CA GLY A 873 2.38 23.63 9.12
C GLY A 873 1.00 23.30 9.70
N GLY A 874 0.00 23.10 8.85
CA GLY A 874 -1.35 22.67 9.24
C GLY A 874 -1.41 21.20 9.64
N TYR A 875 -2.21 20.90 10.67
CA TYR A 875 -2.43 19.55 11.21
C TYR A 875 -3.51 18.81 10.40
N GLY A 876 -3.22 17.59 9.92
CA GLY A 876 -4.17 16.70 9.24
C GLY A 876 -4.25 16.83 7.70
N THR A 877 -5.11 16.00 7.08
CA THR A 877 -5.47 16.06 5.65
C THR A 877 -6.65 16.99 5.42
N THR A 878 -6.92 17.34 4.16
CA THR A 878 -8.12 18.10 3.78
C THR A 878 -9.43 17.34 3.99
N SER A 879 -9.36 16.05 4.34
CA SER A 879 -10.53 15.16 4.43
C SER A 879 -10.80 14.62 5.83
N THR A 880 -9.97 14.96 6.83
CA THR A 880 -10.16 14.51 8.21
C THR A 880 -11.39 15.18 8.84
N ALA A 881 -12.32 14.39 9.40
CA ALA A 881 -13.58 14.88 9.96
C ALA A 881 -13.48 15.49 11.39
N GLY A 882 -12.26 15.72 11.89
CA GLY A 882 -12.01 16.38 13.19
C GLY A 882 -12.36 15.56 14.45
N GLY A 883 -12.81 14.31 14.30
CA GLY A 883 -13.08 13.39 15.41
C GLY A 883 -11.82 12.65 15.91
N LYS A 884 -11.99 11.83 16.95
CA LYS A 884 -10.93 10.92 17.40
C LYS A 884 -10.76 9.77 16.40
N PRO A 885 -9.53 9.39 16.02
CA PRO A 885 -9.27 8.20 15.21
C PRO A 885 -9.85 6.94 15.85
N ALA A 886 -10.22 5.96 15.02
CA ALA A 886 -10.72 4.68 15.51
C ALA A 886 -9.64 3.94 16.33
N GLU A 887 -10.03 3.39 17.49
CA GLU A 887 -9.12 2.55 18.27
C GLU A 887 -8.91 1.20 17.57
N ILE A 888 -7.66 0.78 17.48
CA ILE A 888 -7.32 -0.52 16.92
C ILE A 888 -7.54 -1.60 17.97
N VAL A 889 -8.42 -2.56 17.66
CA VAL A 889 -8.72 -3.71 18.51
C VAL A 889 -8.26 -4.99 17.82
N GLY A 890 -7.36 -5.75 18.46
CA GLY A 890 -6.87 -7.03 17.94
C GLY A 890 -5.44 -7.34 18.36
N THR A 891 -4.99 -8.55 18.06
CA THR A 891 -3.60 -8.98 18.22
C THR A 891 -2.97 -9.16 16.84
N HIS A 892 -1.70 -8.80 16.68
CA HIS A 892 -0.97 -9.06 15.44
C HIS A 892 -0.50 -10.52 15.38
N THR A 893 -0.34 -11.04 14.17
CA THR A 893 0.26 -12.36 13.93
C THR A 893 1.74 -12.17 13.64
N GLU A 894 2.64 -12.85 14.35
CA GLU A 894 4.08 -12.84 14.04
C GLU A 894 4.50 -14.10 13.29
N VAL A 895 5.45 -13.94 12.37
CA VAL A 895 6.06 -15.02 11.60
C VAL A 895 7.57 -14.88 11.61
N ASN A 896 8.28 -16.02 11.56
CA ASN A 896 9.74 -16.04 11.45
C ASN A 896 10.19 -16.14 9.99
N VAL A 897 11.51 -16.10 9.76
CA VAL A 897 12.09 -16.17 8.40
C VAL A 897 11.67 -17.46 7.68
N ASP A 898 11.67 -18.60 8.36
CA ASP A 898 11.27 -19.89 7.78
C ASP A 898 9.83 -19.88 7.25
N GLY A 899 8.89 -19.38 8.05
CA GLY A 899 7.49 -19.28 7.64
C GLY A 899 7.31 -18.37 6.42
N VAL A 900 8.06 -17.27 6.34
CA VAL A 900 8.02 -16.38 5.17
C VAL A 900 8.64 -17.02 3.94
N VAL A 901 9.72 -17.79 4.08
CA VAL A 901 10.29 -18.55 2.96
C VAL A 901 9.28 -19.57 2.43
N ASP A 902 8.56 -20.28 3.30
CA ASP A 902 7.51 -21.21 2.89
C ASP A 902 6.34 -20.50 2.17
N MET A 903 5.94 -19.32 2.62
CA MET A 903 4.95 -18.49 1.92
C MET A 903 5.45 -18.08 0.53
N ILE A 904 6.71 -17.61 0.41
CA ILE A 904 7.33 -17.25 -0.87
C ILE A 904 7.40 -18.47 -1.80
N ARG A 905 7.71 -19.67 -1.27
CA ARG A 905 7.76 -20.92 -2.05
C ARG A 905 6.39 -21.26 -2.65
N ASN A 906 5.33 -21.14 -1.87
CA ASN A 906 3.97 -21.51 -2.29
C ASN A 906 3.29 -20.47 -3.20
N SER A 907 3.83 -19.26 -3.30
CA SER A 907 3.25 -18.16 -4.08
C SER A 907 3.75 -18.14 -5.53
N LYS A 908 2.91 -17.78 -6.49
CA LYS A 908 3.27 -17.59 -7.92
C LYS A 908 3.32 -16.12 -8.32
N ASN A 909 2.39 -15.31 -7.81
CA ASN A 909 2.29 -13.87 -8.03
C ASN A 909 2.67 -13.13 -6.74
N ILE A 910 3.80 -12.41 -6.77
CA ILE A 910 4.36 -11.71 -5.61
C ILE A 910 4.50 -10.23 -5.95
N ILE A 911 3.97 -9.36 -5.09
CA ILE A 911 4.20 -7.91 -5.17
C ILE A 911 5.05 -7.46 -3.98
N ILE A 912 6.09 -6.69 -4.24
CA ILE A 912 6.91 -6.06 -3.21
C ILE A 912 6.52 -4.59 -3.14
N THR A 913 6.13 -4.10 -1.95
CA THR A 913 5.84 -2.69 -1.70
C THR A 913 6.91 -2.08 -0.81
N PRO A 914 7.99 -1.55 -1.42
CA PRO A 914 9.09 -0.97 -0.67
C PRO A 914 8.73 0.41 -0.10
N GLY A 915 9.26 0.72 1.08
CA GLY A 915 9.27 2.07 1.64
C GLY A 915 10.70 2.55 1.90
N TYR A 916 10.82 3.77 2.42
CA TYR A 916 12.13 4.37 2.70
C TYR A 916 12.98 3.52 3.67
N GLY A 917 12.36 2.74 4.56
CA GLY A 917 13.06 1.84 5.48
C GLY A 917 13.93 0.78 4.79
N LEU A 918 13.54 0.31 3.60
CA LEU A 918 14.33 -0.63 2.80
C LEU A 918 15.65 0.00 2.36
N CYS A 919 15.59 1.25 1.87
CA CYS A 919 16.75 1.98 1.37
C CYS A 919 17.69 2.43 2.49
N VAL A 920 17.16 2.87 3.63
CA VAL A 920 17.96 3.26 4.80
C VAL A 920 18.81 2.08 5.29
N ALA A 921 18.25 0.87 5.26
CA ALA A 921 18.96 -0.34 5.63
C ALA A 921 19.90 -0.87 4.53
N LYS A 922 19.91 -0.26 3.33
CA LYS A 922 20.59 -0.78 2.13
C LYS A 922 20.12 -2.20 1.75
N ALA A 923 18.84 -2.50 1.98
CA ALA A 923 18.24 -3.81 1.73
C ALA A 923 17.76 -4.00 0.27
N GLN A 924 17.85 -2.98 -0.58
CA GLN A 924 17.52 -3.08 -2.01
C GLN A 924 18.37 -4.13 -2.75
N TYR A 925 19.65 -4.28 -2.40
CA TYR A 925 20.57 -5.21 -3.06
C TYR A 925 20.19 -6.69 -2.87
N PRO A 926 20.01 -7.21 -1.63
CA PRO A 926 19.57 -8.59 -1.45
C PRO A 926 18.17 -8.85 -2.01
N ILE A 927 17.28 -7.84 -2.00
CA ILE A 927 15.95 -7.95 -2.61
C ILE A 927 16.05 -8.08 -4.12
N ALA A 928 16.86 -7.26 -4.80
CA ALA A 928 17.05 -7.36 -6.25
C ALA A 928 17.58 -8.75 -6.66
N GLU A 929 18.54 -9.28 -5.91
CA GLU A 929 19.05 -10.63 -6.14
C GLU A 929 17.98 -11.72 -5.89
N MET A 930 17.22 -11.59 -4.81
CA MET A 930 16.12 -12.51 -4.50
C MET A 930 15.08 -12.50 -5.62
N VAL A 931 14.68 -11.33 -6.11
CA VAL A 931 13.73 -11.18 -7.23
C VAL A 931 14.26 -11.88 -8.48
N ASN A 932 15.54 -11.73 -8.82
CA ASN A 932 16.14 -12.42 -9.96
C ASN A 932 16.05 -13.94 -9.83
N ILE A 933 16.32 -14.50 -8.65
CA ILE A 933 16.21 -15.95 -8.39
C ILE A 933 14.75 -16.41 -8.51
N LEU A 934 13.81 -15.65 -7.93
CA LEU A 934 12.39 -16.01 -7.96
C LEU A 934 11.81 -15.95 -9.40
N LYS A 935 12.20 -14.95 -10.19
CA LYS A 935 11.84 -14.85 -11.61
C LYS A 935 12.46 -15.96 -12.44
N ALA A 936 13.70 -16.33 -12.18
CA ALA A 936 14.34 -17.50 -12.83
C ALA A 936 13.61 -18.82 -12.51
N ARG A 937 12.93 -18.90 -11.36
CA ARG A 937 12.04 -20.01 -10.97
C ARG A 937 10.60 -19.88 -11.52
N GLY A 938 10.35 -18.96 -12.44
CA GLY A 938 9.05 -18.79 -13.12
C GLY A 938 7.97 -18.06 -12.31
N LYS A 939 8.33 -17.39 -11.20
CA LYS A 939 7.39 -16.57 -10.42
C LYS A 939 7.23 -15.18 -11.04
N LYS A 940 6.01 -14.63 -10.99
CA LYS A 940 5.72 -13.24 -11.37
C LYS A 940 6.01 -12.35 -10.17
N VAL A 941 7.11 -11.60 -10.20
CA VAL A 941 7.52 -10.72 -9.10
C VAL A 941 7.63 -9.29 -9.60
N ARG A 942 6.92 -8.36 -8.94
CA ARG A 942 6.82 -6.95 -9.34
C ARG A 942 6.92 -6.04 -8.13
N PHE A 943 7.27 -4.78 -8.34
CA PHE A 943 7.33 -3.74 -7.32
C PHE A 943 6.17 -2.76 -7.49
N GLY A 944 5.49 -2.44 -6.39
CA GLY A 944 4.48 -1.38 -6.35
C GLY A 944 5.03 -0.16 -5.62
N ILE A 945 5.21 0.94 -6.35
CA ILE A 945 5.78 2.19 -5.82
C ILE A 945 4.67 3.19 -5.53
N HIS A 946 4.64 3.67 -4.29
CA HIS A 946 3.78 4.78 -3.92
C HIS A 946 4.46 6.10 -4.29
N PRO A 947 3.77 7.10 -4.89
CA PRO A 947 4.40 8.33 -5.40
C PRO A 947 5.25 9.11 -4.39
N VAL A 948 4.85 9.10 -3.11
CA VAL A 948 5.58 9.78 -2.01
C VAL A 948 6.48 8.85 -1.18
N ALA A 949 6.72 7.62 -1.64
CA ALA A 949 7.64 6.72 -0.95
C ALA A 949 9.09 7.18 -1.17
N GLY A 950 9.71 7.69 -0.09
CA GLY A 950 11.10 8.16 -0.10
C GLY A 950 11.24 9.52 0.56
N ARG A 951 12.37 10.20 0.28
CA ARG A 951 12.66 11.57 0.70
C ARG A 951 12.75 12.56 -0.48
N MET A 952 12.45 12.10 -1.69
CA MET A 952 12.42 12.91 -2.92
C MET A 952 11.50 12.21 -3.95
N PRO A 953 10.78 12.95 -4.82
CA PRO A 953 9.92 12.35 -5.83
C PRO A 953 10.67 11.38 -6.75
N GLY A 954 10.22 10.12 -6.85
CA GLY A 954 10.87 9.09 -7.68
C GLY A 954 12.20 8.53 -7.13
N GLN A 955 12.56 8.85 -5.88
CA GLN A 955 13.84 8.38 -5.30
C GLN A 955 13.92 6.86 -5.24
N LEU A 956 12.81 6.20 -4.93
CA LEU A 956 12.77 4.76 -4.77
C LEU A 956 13.03 4.03 -6.08
N ASN A 957 12.51 4.56 -7.20
CA ASN A 957 12.76 4.03 -8.55
C ASN A 957 14.27 4.04 -8.87
N VAL A 958 14.95 5.15 -8.57
CA VAL A 958 16.41 5.28 -8.81
C VAL A 958 17.21 4.31 -7.92
N LEU A 959 16.81 4.15 -6.65
CA LEU A 959 17.50 3.25 -5.72
C LEU A 959 17.29 1.76 -6.07
N LEU A 960 16.13 1.40 -6.62
CA LEU A 960 15.88 0.06 -7.15
C LEU A 960 16.66 -0.17 -8.45
N ALA A 961 16.74 0.82 -9.33
CA ALA A 961 17.56 0.78 -10.53
C ALA A 961 19.06 0.63 -10.18
N GLU A 962 19.56 1.35 -9.18
CA GLU A 962 20.91 1.20 -8.64
C GLU A 962 21.19 -0.24 -8.16
N ALA A 963 20.18 -0.89 -7.56
CA ALA A 963 20.28 -2.29 -7.14
C ALA A 963 20.20 -3.31 -8.29
N GLY A 964 19.94 -2.85 -9.52
CA GLY A 964 19.82 -3.69 -10.71
C GLY A 964 18.41 -4.24 -10.96
N VAL A 965 17.37 -3.66 -10.36
CA VAL A 965 15.98 -4.02 -10.67
C VAL A 965 15.59 -3.42 -12.02
N PRO A 966 15.10 -4.23 -12.98
CA PRO A 966 14.60 -3.72 -14.26
C PRO A 966 13.42 -2.78 -14.06
N TYR A 967 13.40 -1.64 -14.75
CA TYR A 967 12.32 -0.66 -14.61
C TYR A 967 10.95 -1.20 -15.05
N ASP A 968 10.89 -2.22 -15.91
CA ASP A 968 9.63 -2.86 -16.33
C ASP A 968 8.95 -3.63 -15.18
N ASP A 969 9.71 -4.02 -14.15
CA ASP A 969 9.19 -4.68 -12.95
C ASP A 969 8.70 -3.68 -11.90
N VAL A 970 8.96 -2.39 -12.10
CA VAL A 970 8.67 -1.31 -11.14
C VAL A 970 7.47 -0.53 -11.64
N LEU A 971 6.32 -0.77 -11.02
CA LEU A 971 5.04 -0.18 -11.39
C LEU A 971 4.63 0.91 -10.39
N GLU A 972 4.00 1.95 -10.91
CA GLU A 972 3.43 3.01 -10.09
C GLU A 972 2.11 2.55 -9.45
N MET A 973 1.71 3.22 -8.37
CA MET A 973 0.52 2.84 -7.58
C MET A 973 -0.77 2.73 -8.42
N GLU A 974 -0.98 3.63 -9.38
CA GLU A 974 -2.16 3.60 -10.26
C GLU A 974 -2.15 2.40 -11.22
N GLU A 975 -0.97 1.88 -11.57
CA GLU A 975 -0.80 0.77 -12.51
C GLU A 975 -0.95 -0.59 -11.82
N ILE A 976 -0.70 -0.68 -10.51
CA ILE A 976 -0.63 -1.96 -9.77
C ILE A 976 -1.76 -2.16 -8.76
N ASN A 977 -2.54 -1.13 -8.43
CA ASN A 977 -3.52 -1.22 -7.34
C ASN A 977 -4.67 -2.22 -7.60
N ASP A 978 -5.07 -2.39 -8.87
CA ASP A 978 -6.12 -3.33 -9.25
C ASP A 978 -5.66 -4.79 -9.26
N ASP A 979 -4.34 -5.02 -9.25
CA ASP A 979 -3.75 -6.36 -9.28
C ASP A 979 -3.64 -7.02 -7.88
N PHE A 980 -3.83 -6.25 -6.80
CA PHE A 980 -3.64 -6.80 -5.44
C PHE A 980 -4.61 -7.93 -5.11
N SER A 981 -5.84 -7.92 -5.63
CA SER A 981 -6.82 -9.01 -5.40
C SER A 981 -6.48 -10.32 -6.11
N GLU A 982 -5.58 -10.29 -7.10
CA GLU A 982 -5.10 -11.48 -7.82
C GLU A 982 -3.68 -11.89 -7.38
N THR A 983 -3.21 -11.36 -6.25
CA THR A 983 -1.83 -11.53 -5.77
C THR A 983 -1.78 -12.48 -4.58
N ASP A 984 -0.97 -13.54 -4.69
CA ASP A 984 -0.84 -14.58 -3.67
C ASP A 984 -0.12 -14.04 -2.42
N LEU A 985 0.92 -13.21 -2.61
CA LEU A 985 1.75 -12.69 -1.52
C LEU A 985 2.23 -11.27 -1.77
N VAL A 986 2.07 -10.42 -0.76
CA VAL A 986 2.65 -9.07 -0.74
C VAL A 986 3.73 -8.96 0.33
N LEU A 987 4.93 -8.51 -0.06
CA LEU A 987 6.02 -8.19 0.87
C LEU A 987 6.08 -6.67 1.06
N VAL A 988 5.63 -6.20 2.21
CA VAL A 988 5.70 -4.78 2.61
C VAL A 988 7.02 -4.54 3.35
N ILE A 989 7.97 -3.82 2.75
CA ILE A 989 9.32 -3.69 3.31
C ILE A 989 9.61 -2.24 3.68
N GLY A 990 9.57 -1.93 4.98
CA GLY A 990 9.91 -0.59 5.48
C GLY A 990 8.95 0.52 5.03
N ALA A 991 7.72 0.16 4.64
CA ALA A 991 6.61 1.06 4.39
C ALA A 991 5.59 0.98 5.55
N ASN A 992 4.86 2.07 5.80
CA ASN A 992 3.78 2.10 6.79
C ASN A 992 2.59 2.92 6.30
N ASP A 993 2.75 4.25 6.21
CA ASP A 993 1.65 5.16 5.89
C ASP A 993 1.10 4.91 4.46
N THR A 994 1.97 4.57 3.51
CA THR A 994 1.63 4.31 2.10
C THR A 994 0.85 3.00 1.86
N VAL A 995 0.67 2.18 2.89
CA VAL A 995 -0.09 0.92 2.85
C VAL A 995 -1.18 0.88 3.93
N ASN A 996 -1.46 2.00 4.59
CA ASN A 996 -2.32 2.05 5.76
C ASN A 996 -3.80 2.14 5.36
N SER A 997 -4.59 1.12 5.72
CA SER A 997 -6.01 1.07 5.35
C SER A 997 -6.87 2.11 6.07
N ALA A 998 -6.38 2.73 7.16
CA ALA A 998 -7.06 3.83 7.83
C ALA A 998 -7.27 5.05 6.91
N ALA A 999 -6.53 5.17 5.81
CA ALA A 999 -6.76 6.20 4.82
C ALA A 999 -8.11 6.04 4.10
N GLU A 1000 -8.61 4.81 3.94
CA GLU A 1000 -9.91 4.50 3.33
C GLU A 1000 -10.99 4.17 4.38
N ASP A 1001 -10.61 3.47 5.44
CA ASP A 1001 -11.54 2.89 6.43
C ASP A 1001 -11.95 3.90 7.53
N ASP A 1002 -11.12 4.90 7.84
CA ASP A 1002 -11.35 5.83 8.97
C ASP A 1002 -11.34 7.32 8.53
N PRO A 1003 -12.52 7.98 8.46
CA PRO A 1003 -12.61 9.40 8.10
C PRO A 1003 -12.00 10.35 9.16
N ASN A 1004 -11.74 9.89 10.37
CA ASN A 1004 -11.08 10.65 11.44
C ASN A 1004 -9.56 10.45 11.46
N SER A 1005 -9.04 9.54 10.63
CA SER A 1005 -7.60 9.34 10.48
C SER A 1005 -6.94 10.62 9.97
N ILE A 1006 -5.72 10.89 10.43
CA ILE A 1006 -4.97 12.06 9.96
C ILE A 1006 -4.55 11.91 8.50
N ILE A 1007 -4.55 10.68 7.97
CA ILE A 1007 -4.26 10.33 6.58
C ILE A 1007 -5.53 9.99 5.79
N ALA A 1008 -6.72 10.29 6.32
CA ALA A 1008 -7.99 10.03 5.63
C ALA A 1008 -7.98 10.60 4.21
N GLY A 1009 -8.41 9.79 3.23
CA GLY A 1009 -8.45 10.16 1.81
C GLY A 1009 -7.09 10.16 1.09
N MET A 1010 -5.98 9.83 1.77
CA MET A 1010 -4.70 9.59 1.11
C MET A 1010 -4.82 8.35 0.20
N PRO A 1011 -4.50 8.45 -1.10
CA PRO A 1011 -4.36 7.27 -1.95
C PRO A 1011 -3.25 6.36 -1.38
N VAL A 1012 -3.51 5.07 -1.24
CA VAL A 1012 -2.54 4.11 -0.69
C VAL A 1012 -2.46 2.84 -1.55
N LEU A 1013 -1.38 2.08 -1.40
CA LEU A 1013 -1.26 0.74 -1.99
C LEU A 1013 -2.17 -0.23 -1.21
N LYS A 1014 -3.17 -0.81 -1.87
CA LYS A 1014 -4.23 -1.62 -1.25
C LYS A 1014 -3.79 -3.06 -0.94
N VAL A 1015 -2.65 -3.19 -0.26
CA VAL A 1015 -1.96 -4.47 -0.01
C VAL A 1015 -2.83 -5.50 0.72
N TRP A 1016 -3.78 -5.05 1.54
CA TRP A 1016 -4.67 -5.93 2.30
C TRP A 1016 -5.67 -6.71 1.44
N LYS A 1017 -5.78 -6.40 0.15
CA LYS A 1017 -6.60 -7.17 -0.80
C LYS A 1017 -5.94 -8.46 -1.28
N ALA A 1018 -4.65 -8.64 -1.04
CA ALA A 1018 -3.93 -9.87 -1.39
C ALA A 1018 -4.23 -11.03 -0.44
N ASP A 1019 -3.97 -12.25 -0.89
CA ASP A 1019 -4.22 -13.48 -0.13
C ASP A 1019 -3.41 -13.52 1.17
N GLN A 1020 -2.14 -13.14 1.11
CA GLN A 1020 -1.25 -12.99 2.27
C GLN A 1020 -0.40 -11.72 2.17
N VAL A 1021 -0.18 -11.08 3.32
CA VAL A 1021 0.69 -9.90 3.46
C VAL A 1021 1.75 -10.19 4.51
N VAL A 1022 3.01 -9.95 4.19
CA VAL A 1022 4.11 -9.97 5.16
C VAL A 1022 4.65 -8.56 5.32
N VAL A 1023 4.55 -8.02 6.54
CA VAL A 1023 5.09 -6.71 6.87
C VAL A 1023 6.43 -6.86 7.58
N MET A 1024 7.47 -6.29 6.99
CA MET A 1024 8.85 -6.33 7.48
C MET A 1024 9.23 -4.98 8.10
N LYS A 1025 9.40 -4.96 9.43
CA LYS A 1025 9.76 -3.75 10.19
C LYS A 1025 10.46 -4.09 11.51
N ARG A 1026 11.12 -3.10 12.13
CA ARG A 1026 11.90 -3.30 13.37
C ARG A 1026 11.05 -3.60 14.61
N SER A 1027 9.89 -2.94 14.73
CA SER A 1027 8.96 -3.07 15.85
C SER A 1027 7.56 -2.65 15.42
N LEU A 1028 6.54 -2.80 16.26
CA LEU A 1028 5.18 -2.34 15.98
C LEU A 1028 4.98 -0.82 16.04
N GLY A 1029 6.06 -0.04 16.21
CA GLY A 1029 5.99 1.43 16.29
C GLY A 1029 5.38 2.11 15.06
N VAL A 1030 4.90 3.33 15.27
CA VAL A 1030 4.20 4.13 14.26
C VAL A 1030 5.08 4.60 13.09
N GLY A 1031 4.41 4.99 12.01
CA GLY A 1031 5.02 5.57 10.80
C GLY A 1031 5.34 7.06 10.97
N TYR A 1032 5.46 7.78 9.86
CA TYR A 1032 5.72 9.21 9.91
C TYR A 1032 4.49 9.99 10.39
N ALA A 1033 3.31 9.59 9.92
CA ALA A 1033 2.03 10.12 10.36
C ALA A 1033 1.78 9.89 11.88
N ALA A 1034 2.61 9.10 12.56
CA ALA A 1034 2.40 8.76 13.97
C ALA A 1034 1.02 8.13 14.26
N VAL A 1035 0.43 7.46 13.26
CA VAL A 1035 -0.82 6.68 13.38
C VAL A 1035 -0.48 5.20 13.33
N ASP A 1036 -1.19 4.41 14.12
CA ASP A 1036 -1.11 2.96 14.03
C ASP A 1036 -1.72 2.46 12.71
N ASN A 1037 -1.33 1.26 12.29
CA ASN A 1037 -1.76 0.73 11.01
C ASN A 1037 -2.68 -0.48 11.22
N PRO A 1038 -3.99 -0.36 10.89
CA PRO A 1038 -4.94 -1.46 11.06
C PRO A 1038 -4.55 -2.73 10.30
N ILE A 1039 -3.77 -2.63 9.21
CA ILE A 1039 -3.36 -3.80 8.43
C ILE A 1039 -2.53 -4.79 9.26
N PHE A 1040 -1.78 -4.32 10.28
CA PHE A 1040 -0.94 -5.17 11.12
C PHE A 1040 -1.76 -6.18 11.95
N TYR A 1041 -3.05 -5.91 12.10
CA TYR A 1041 -3.99 -6.68 12.92
C TYR A 1041 -5.03 -7.42 12.06
N LYS A 1042 -4.93 -7.33 10.73
CA LYS A 1042 -5.80 -8.08 9.81
C LYS A 1042 -5.36 -9.55 9.75
N PRO A 1043 -6.30 -10.50 9.60
CA PRO A 1043 -6.02 -11.94 9.70
C PRO A 1043 -5.14 -12.48 8.56
N ASN A 1044 -5.09 -11.81 7.41
CA ASN A 1044 -4.21 -12.16 6.28
C ASN A 1044 -2.82 -11.50 6.36
N THR A 1045 -2.50 -10.79 7.45
CA THR A 1045 -1.22 -10.12 7.62
C THR A 1045 -0.37 -10.81 8.68
N SER A 1046 0.88 -11.11 8.33
CA SER A 1046 1.91 -11.61 9.24
C SER A 1046 3.04 -10.59 9.38
N MET A 1047 3.52 -10.40 10.61
CA MET A 1047 4.59 -9.48 10.94
C MET A 1047 5.92 -10.25 11.01
N LEU A 1048 6.87 -9.89 10.15
CA LEU A 1048 8.26 -10.35 10.23
C LEU A 1048 9.10 -9.24 10.88
N LEU A 1049 9.30 -9.34 12.19
CA LEU A 1049 10.01 -8.30 12.94
C LEU A 1049 11.54 -8.45 12.81
N GLY A 1050 12.22 -7.33 12.59
CA GLY A 1050 13.67 -7.28 12.49
C GLY A 1050 14.19 -6.08 11.70
N ASP A 1051 15.52 -5.95 11.68
CA ASP A 1051 16.16 -5.03 10.76
C ASP A 1051 15.96 -5.49 9.30
N ALA A 1052 15.65 -4.55 8.41
CA ALA A 1052 15.31 -4.88 7.02
C ALA A 1052 16.48 -5.54 6.28
N LYS A 1053 17.73 -5.12 6.51
CA LYS A 1053 18.89 -5.74 5.84
C LYS A 1053 19.07 -7.18 6.29
N LYS A 1054 19.08 -7.40 7.61
CA LYS A 1054 19.26 -8.73 8.19
C LYS A 1054 18.19 -9.71 7.75
N THR A 1055 16.93 -9.28 7.76
CA THR A 1055 15.80 -10.12 7.35
C THR A 1055 15.82 -10.42 5.86
N CYS A 1056 16.10 -9.43 5.00
CA CYS A 1056 16.23 -9.66 3.55
C CYS A 1056 17.41 -10.57 3.21
N ASP A 1057 18.57 -10.43 3.87
CA ASP A 1057 19.72 -11.31 3.69
C ASP A 1057 19.39 -12.75 4.12
N ALA A 1058 18.68 -12.92 5.23
CA ALA A 1058 18.29 -14.23 5.73
C ALA A 1058 17.29 -14.92 4.78
N LEU A 1059 16.31 -14.18 4.24
CA LEU A 1059 15.39 -14.68 3.22
C LEU A 1059 16.16 -15.11 1.96
N LEU A 1060 17.07 -14.26 1.49
CA LEU A 1060 17.90 -14.56 0.32
C LEU A 1060 18.78 -15.81 0.52
N SER A 1061 19.43 -15.95 1.68
CA SER A 1061 20.26 -17.13 2.01
C SER A 1061 19.45 -18.41 1.93
N LYS A 1062 18.29 -18.44 2.58
CA LYS A 1062 17.42 -19.62 2.58
C LYS A 1062 16.84 -19.96 1.20
N ILE A 1063 16.54 -18.95 0.39
CA ILE A 1063 16.11 -19.16 -0.99
C ILE A 1063 17.24 -19.73 -1.85
N LYS A 1064 18.51 -19.34 -1.59
CA LYS A 1064 19.71 -19.84 -2.29
C LYS A 1064 20.15 -21.24 -1.88
N GLU A 1065 20.00 -21.60 -0.60
CA GLU A 1065 20.39 -22.91 -0.04
C GLU A 1065 19.64 -24.09 -0.67
N GLU A 1066 18.58 -23.82 -1.42
CA GLU A 1066 17.78 -24.81 -2.14
C GLU A 1066 18.27 -25.13 -3.56
N ASN A 1067 19.57 -25.00 -3.83
CA ASN A 1067 20.20 -25.48 -5.06
C ASN A 1067 20.59 -26.95 -4.96
#